data_AF-A0A1F7FI86-F1
#
_entry.id   AF-A0A1F7FI86-F1
#
_cell.length_a   1.000
_cell.length_b   1.000
_cell.length_c   1.000
_cell.angle_alpha   90.00
_cell.angle_beta   90.00
_cell.angle_gamma   90.00
#
_symmetry.space_group_name_H-M   'P 1'
#
loop_
_entity.id
_entity.type
_entity.pdbx_description
1 polymer ?
#
loop_
_entity_poly.entity_id
_entity_poly.type
_entity_poly.pdbx_seq_one_letter_code
_entity_poly.pdbx_strand_id
1 'polypeptide(L)'
;MKYVLMCFLAVSAITVFCATSTRSFTNSPSRGSDPATLSKSSNTITVNLSAIQDAQVYRAVLNPYVNVHWQNNGCTANDARVVLTSGDTVRPMPPRYLSFDLTEAVAAAIASGTITFTLTGIQCIHLTDLISLDVMCDRAAPAAIAQVTGTEARFKDGDAMITFHEVNPFFTTDSVTCTDVINAKAAMSDPKVRYRIYRSNQPLTTEEAIRTATFVDEIGPLSNWNPMFYGDGNCNWSWTASKLLQIVPRLPKDDLVLTDPDEGIYVNRFTGTGIETAYYFVSHSVDGAEDFSLLENDRNAAGPVEESTGPGMVVKRVEESPAVWQFITNPTLHYYVRWECPPTCNKPSQAYDYLVAIPSSGMKASNGLSVALHCWGASLQEPVPGWTPGLTGSKGYLLLSTNQWPYDWWTAYNENYETLKNLGKGSVKPFTEVRILSFLYDFVKDGYSIDMNRVTLGGQSMGGTGTSLWGLRSGHIFSMLFSYVGVHKPSESPSFTSSFKGIFGDPAVYTCYYSNEALERFGYPVIRPQDSVYVWDYWDNTQWLRANPTTETPWIALSNGLNDGQIGWPQATKNEAALRETKRPYNFHWDMQGHGCQVRYPGSGIVEFKKYQSVPVFSNCSFNTDIPPSVSDTTATNSKGEVNRYFDWKADSIVDQTDRWEISLKLAYVDNVYPPTLPPADSCAVDITPRKLQALEHGPGSTYSWELAQGVTTLANGTATADSNGLVTIPQLSVTKTYRTLKLSCIQCTAGAGKPQTPMMESYSLRNAPNPFNPGTVIEFDAGKTTQKVTVSVYDLSGKLIKKLADQRLSGKHSVSWNGKDMRNTDAASGIYITRMSVGNRVVVNRMVLVR
;
A
#
# COMPACT_ATOMS: atom_id res chain seq x y z
N MET A 1 34.32 5.08 26.50
CA MET A 1 34.97 6.14 27.30
C MET A 1 35.78 7.05 26.37
N LYS A 2 35.13 8.08 25.82
CA LYS A 2 35.73 9.30 25.24
C LYS A 2 34.62 10.34 25.30
N TYR A 3 34.74 11.26 26.26
CA TYR A 3 33.78 12.34 26.52
C TYR A 3 33.77 13.30 25.32
N VAL A 4 32.61 13.46 24.69
CA VAL A 4 32.30 14.66 23.90
C VAL A 4 31.54 15.57 24.84
N LEU A 5 32.19 16.69 25.19
CA LEU A 5 31.63 17.75 25.99
C LEU A 5 30.52 18.43 25.16
N MET A 6 29.27 18.05 25.38
CA MET A 6 28.12 18.82 24.93
C MET A 6 28.05 20.09 25.78
N CYS A 7 28.43 21.23 25.21
CA CYS A 7 28.09 22.53 25.77
C CYS A 7 26.56 22.67 25.71
N PHE A 8 25.88 22.44 26.84
CA PHE A 8 24.55 22.97 27.08
C PHE A 8 24.67 24.50 27.19
N LEU A 9 24.48 25.21 26.08
CA LEU A 9 24.05 26.60 26.15
C LEU A 9 22.60 26.56 26.64
N ALA A 10 22.38 26.97 27.88
CA ALA A 10 21.06 27.27 28.38
C ALA A 10 20.48 28.38 27.51
N VAL A 11 19.63 28.02 26.56
CA VAL A 11 18.80 28.97 25.81
C VAL A 11 17.78 29.48 26.81
N SER A 12 17.98 30.71 27.28
CA SER A 12 16.99 31.44 28.07
C SER A 12 15.66 31.49 27.31
N ALA A 13 14.55 31.15 27.98
CA ALA A 13 13.20 31.19 27.44
C ALA A 13 12.93 32.56 26.77
N ILE A 14 12.78 32.56 25.45
CA ILE A 14 12.32 33.74 24.70
C ILE A 14 10.81 33.61 24.59
N THR A 15 10.09 34.29 25.47
CA THR A 15 8.63 34.43 25.34
C THR A 15 8.36 35.38 24.18
N VAL A 16 7.73 34.90 23.10
CA VAL A 16 7.25 35.78 22.03
C VAL A 16 5.97 36.45 22.53
N PHE A 17 6.02 37.74 22.83
CA PHE A 17 4.78 38.52 23.05
C PHE A 17 4.04 38.63 21.73
N CYS A 18 3.12 37.69 21.50
CA CYS A 18 2.39 37.54 20.26
C CYS A 18 1.01 38.19 20.40
N ALA A 19 0.71 39.19 19.57
CA ALA A 19 -0.66 39.65 19.40
C ALA A 19 -1.43 38.74 18.43
N THR A 20 -0.75 37.80 17.77
CA THR A 20 -1.37 36.89 16.80
C THR A 20 -2.21 35.81 17.49
N SER A 21 -3.39 35.55 16.95
CA SER A 21 -4.28 34.48 17.39
C SER A 21 -5.10 33.97 16.19
N THR A 22 -5.77 32.83 16.35
CA THR A 22 -6.86 32.43 15.44
C THR A 22 -8.20 32.76 16.10
N ARG A 23 -8.97 33.63 15.44
CA ARG A 23 -10.34 34.01 15.81
C ARG A 23 -11.32 33.09 15.11
N SER A 24 -12.16 32.38 15.86
CA SER A 24 -13.17 31.47 15.30
C SER A 24 -14.57 32.06 15.44
N PHE A 25 -15.16 32.35 14.28
CA PHE A 25 -16.52 32.85 14.12
C PHE A 25 -17.46 31.67 13.92
N THR A 26 -18.42 31.47 14.83
CA THR A 26 -19.30 30.29 14.79
C THR A 26 -20.78 30.66 14.82
N ASN A 27 -21.61 29.71 14.40
CA ASN A 27 -23.07 29.82 14.48
C ASN A 27 -23.66 29.36 15.81
N SER A 28 -22.82 29.01 16.77
CA SER A 28 -23.24 28.60 18.11
C SER A 28 -23.25 29.79 19.06
N PRO A 29 -24.20 29.89 20.00
CA PRO A 29 -24.24 30.98 20.98
C PRO A 29 -23.14 30.90 22.05
N SER A 30 -22.41 29.78 22.16
CA SER A 30 -21.47 29.54 23.25
C SER A 30 -20.13 28.93 22.80
N ARG A 31 -19.88 28.83 21.49
CA ARG A 31 -18.68 28.15 20.96
C ARG A 31 -17.84 29.05 20.07
N GLY A 32 -16.53 28.83 20.07
CA GLY A 32 -15.54 29.65 19.39
C GLY A 32 -15.20 30.92 20.16
N SER A 33 -14.22 31.68 19.67
CA SER A 33 -13.82 32.96 20.28
C SER A 33 -14.84 34.07 20.04
N ASP A 34 -15.63 33.93 18.98
CA ASP A 34 -16.61 34.91 18.51
C ASP A 34 -17.94 34.20 18.24
N PRO A 35 -18.67 33.79 19.29
CA PRO A 35 -19.93 33.05 19.16
C PRO A 35 -21.06 33.89 18.57
N ALA A 36 -22.04 33.23 17.94
CA ALA A 36 -23.21 33.84 17.31
C ALA A 36 -22.89 34.95 16.28
N THR A 37 -21.69 34.94 15.72
CA THR A 37 -21.25 35.88 14.68
C THR A 37 -21.41 35.32 13.28
N LEU A 38 -21.72 34.03 13.15
CA LEU A 38 -21.95 33.38 11.88
C LEU A 38 -23.39 32.87 11.81
N SER A 39 -24.06 33.07 10.67
CA SER A 39 -25.37 32.48 10.38
C SER A 39 -25.33 31.70 9.06
N LYS A 40 -26.14 30.64 8.97
CA LYS A 40 -26.26 29.80 7.76
C LYS A 40 -27.70 29.66 7.29
N SER A 41 -27.87 29.59 5.99
CA SER A 41 -29.06 29.07 5.30
C SER A 41 -28.66 27.86 4.44
N SER A 42 -29.59 27.35 3.64
CA SER A 42 -29.30 26.22 2.73
C SER A 42 -28.24 26.53 1.66
N ASN A 43 -28.01 27.81 1.31
CA ASN A 43 -27.10 28.19 0.22
C ASN A 43 -26.21 29.41 0.55
N THR A 44 -26.28 29.94 1.77
CA THR A 44 -25.56 31.15 2.18
C THR A 44 -24.94 30.95 3.55
N ILE A 45 -23.73 31.47 3.74
CA ILE A 45 -23.11 31.68 5.05
C ILE A 45 -22.80 33.16 5.17
N THR A 46 -23.24 33.78 6.27
CA THR A 46 -22.98 35.19 6.57
C THR A 46 -22.20 35.27 7.87
N VAL A 47 -21.05 35.93 7.85
CA VAL A 47 -20.14 36.10 8.98
C VAL A 47 -20.00 37.58 9.34
N ASN A 48 -20.14 37.91 10.62
CA ASN A 48 -19.85 39.22 11.17
C ASN A 48 -18.40 39.27 11.65
N LEU A 49 -17.56 40.02 10.93
CA LEU A 49 -16.13 40.18 11.16
C LEU A 49 -15.79 41.36 12.08
N SER A 50 -16.76 41.97 12.77
CA SER A 50 -16.52 43.16 13.62
C SER A 50 -15.42 42.98 14.66
N ALA A 51 -15.25 41.75 15.18
CA ALA A 51 -14.22 41.43 16.17
C ALA A 51 -12.77 41.55 15.66
N ILE A 52 -12.58 41.52 14.33
CA ILE A 52 -11.27 41.63 13.66
C ILE A 52 -11.24 42.78 12.66
N GLN A 53 -12.07 43.80 12.87
CA GLN A 53 -12.01 44.99 12.04
C GLN A 53 -10.60 45.58 12.05
N ASP A 54 -10.13 46.00 10.87
CA ASP A 54 -8.80 46.55 10.61
C ASP A 54 -7.63 45.62 11.01
N ALA A 55 -7.89 44.32 11.17
CA ALA A 55 -6.86 43.32 11.45
C ALA A 55 -6.14 42.91 10.16
N GLN A 56 -4.85 42.59 10.29
CA GLN A 56 -4.11 41.91 9.24
C GLN A 56 -4.45 40.41 9.27
N VAL A 57 -5.01 39.90 8.18
CA VAL A 57 -5.35 38.47 8.01
C VAL A 57 -4.14 37.72 7.46
N TYR A 58 -3.80 36.61 8.10
CA TYR A 58 -2.73 35.71 7.67
C TYR A 58 -3.27 34.43 7.04
N ARG A 59 -4.39 33.93 7.54
CA ARG A 59 -5.05 32.72 7.05
C ARG A 59 -6.52 32.75 7.44
N ALA A 60 -7.42 32.32 6.56
CA ALA A 60 -8.83 32.12 6.90
C ALA A 60 -9.33 30.78 6.35
N VAL A 61 -9.83 29.90 7.23
CA VAL A 61 -10.28 28.56 6.87
C VAL A 61 -11.74 28.38 7.24
N LEU A 62 -12.58 28.06 6.26
CA LEU A 62 -13.96 27.66 6.50
C LEU A 62 -14.03 26.16 6.79
N ASN A 63 -14.55 25.84 7.96
CA ASN A 63 -14.76 24.48 8.45
C ASN A 63 -16.26 24.15 8.50
N PRO A 64 -16.79 23.42 7.51
CA PRO A 64 -18.20 23.04 7.46
C PRO A 64 -18.54 21.86 8.38
N TYR A 65 -17.52 21.22 9.00
CA TYR A 65 -17.62 20.11 9.93
C TYR A 65 -18.49 18.93 9.51
N VAL A 66 -18.47 18.61 8.20
CA VAL A 66 -19.21 17.52 7.59
C VAL A 66 -18.79 16.13 8.07
N ASN A 67 -19.74 15.21 8.17
CA ASN A 67 -19.46 13.78 8.23
C ASN A 67 -19.38 13.23 6.78
N VAL A 68 -18.17 12.84 6.36
CA VAL A 68 -17.89 12.37 4.99
C VAL A 68 -18.00 10.86 4.80
N HIS A 69 -18.12 10.06 5.88
CA HIS A 69 -18.20 8.59 5.77
C HIS A 69 -19.43 8.10 4.99
N TRP A 70 -20.46 8.93 4.89
CA TRP A 70 -21.75 8.58 4.28
C TRP A 70 -22.15 9.51 3.14
N GLN A 71 -21.22 10.22 2.52
CA GLN A 71 -21.50 11.07 1.36
C GLN A 71 -21.77 10.24 0.09
N ASN A 72 -22.86 9.47 0.14
CA ASN A 72 -23.61 8.97 -1.02
C ASN A 72 -24.92 9.75 -1.22
N ASN A 73 -25.05 10.92 -0.58
CA ASN A 73 -26.30 11.67 -0.55
C ASN A 73 -26.27 12.86 -1.52
N GLY A 74 -26.72 12.61 -2.76
CA GLY A 74 -27.36 13.62 -3.62
C GLY A 74 -26.49 14.54 -4.47
N CYS A 75 -25.17 14.60 -4.25
CA CYS A 75 -24.26 15.44 -5.04
C CYS A 75 -23.50 14.65 -6.10
N THR A 76 -24.29 14.03 -6.96
CA THR A 76 -23.88 13.03 -7.94
C THR A 76 -23.19 13.60 -9.19
N ALA A 77 -22.87 14.89 -9.26
CA ALA A 77 -22.33 15.50 -10.49
C ALA A 77 -21.28 16.61 -10.29
N ASN A 78 -21.16 17.20 -9.09
CA ASN A 78 -20.29 18.37 -8.86
C ASN A 78 -19.40 18.19 -7.62
N ASP A 79 -18.30 18.94 -7.57
CA ASP A 79 -17.48 19.06 -6.36
C ASP A 79 -18.23 19.90 -5.32
N ALA A 80 -17.94 19.67 -4.03
CA ALA A 80 -18.23 20.66 -3.02
C ALA A 80 -17.56 21.98 -3.41
N ARG A 81 -18.32 23.07 -3.37
CA ARG A 81 -17.80 24.40 -3.67
C ARG A 81 -18.54 25.48 -2.90
N VAL A 82 -17.82 26.57 -2.68
CA VAL A 82 -18.34 27.81 -2.13
C VAL A 82 -18.10 28.91 -3.17
N VAL A 83 -19.09 29.76 -3.40
CA VAL A 83 -19.00 30.87 -4.36
C VAL A 83 -18.95 32.19 -3.59
N LEU A 84 -17.89 32.95 -3.81
CA LEU A 84 -17.74 34.29 -3.23
C LEU A 84 -18.76 35.25 -3.84
N THR A 85 -19.03 36.36 -3.17
CA THR A 85 -19.89 37.43 -3.72
C THR A 85 -19.28 38.04 -5.01
N SER A 86 -17.97 37.94 -5.20
CA SER A 86 -17.28 38.28 -6.46
C SER A 86 -17.61 37.35 -7.63
N GLY A 87 -18.20 36.18 -7.37
CA GLY A 87 -18.43 35.12 -8.35
C GLY A 87 -17.34 34.04 -8.39
N ASP A 88 -16.22 34.23 -7.68
CA ASP A 88 -15.12 33.27 -7.65
C ASP A 88 -15.53 31.99 -6.92
N THR A 89 -15.05 30.85 -7.42
CA THR A 89 -15.34 29.53 -6.83
C THR A 89 -14.16 29.03 -6.01
N VAL A 90 -14.39 28.80 -4.72
CA VAL A 90 -13.44 28.20 -3.79
C VAL A 90 -13.70 26.70 -3.67
N ARG A 91 -12.62 25.92 -3.67
CA ARG A 91 -12.63 24.44 -3.65
C ARG A 91 -12.03 23.91 -2.35
N PRO A 92 -12.31 22.65 -1.99
CA PRO A 92 -11.71 22.04 -0.81
C PRO A 92 -10.18 22.07 -0.88
N MET A 93 -9.52 22.39 0.22
CA MET A 93 -8.07 22.58 0.31
C MET A 93 -7.33 21.33 0.84
N PRO A 94 -6.09 21.05 0.40
CA PRO A 94 -5.25 20.00 0.98
C PRO A 94 -4.91 20.27 2.46
N PRO A 95 -4.39 19.26 3.20
CA PRO A 95 -4.08 17.92 2.73
C PRO A 95 -5.26 16.93 2.82
N ARG A 96 -6.33 17.27 3.57
CA ARG A 96 -7.49 16.38 3.79
C ARG A 96 -8.70 16.69 2.90
N TYR A 97 -8.77 17.86 2.26
CA TYR A 97 -9.89 18.26 1.40
C TYR A 97 -11.24 18.26 2.13
N LEU A 98 -11.25 18.75 3.37
CA LEU A 98 -12.44 18.85 4.24
C LEU A 98 -12.81 20.31 4.61
N SER A 99 -11.99 21.27 4.21
CA SER A 99 -12.11 22.69 4.52
C SER A 99 -11.86 23.54 3.27
N PHE A 100 -12.14 24.84 3.35
CA PHE A 100 -11.94 25.79 2.24
C PHE A 100 -11.03 26.93 2.68
N ASP A 101 -10.07 27.28 1.83
CA ASP A 101 -9.20 28.45 2.04
C ASP A 101 -9.91 29.72 1.57
N LEU A 102 -10.19 30.62 2.50
CA LEU A 102 -10.84 31.91 2.27
C LEU A 102 -9.91 33.08 2.59
N THR A 103 -8.59 32.84 2.71
CA THR A 103 -7.62 33.83 3.19
C THR A 103 -7.69 35.13 2.39
N GLU A 104 -7.58 35.05 1.06
CA GLU A 104 -7.63 36.24 0.19
C GLU A 104 -8.99 36.95 0.25
N ALA A 105 -10.08 36.18 0.31
CA ALA A 105 -11.44 36.73 0.33
C ALA A 105 -11.73 37.51 1.62
N VAL A 106 -11.33 36.97 2.77
CA VAL A 106 -11.51 37.61 4.07
C VAL A 106 -10.57 38.82 4.22
N ALA A 107 -9.32 38.71 3.77
CA ALA A 107 -8.38 39.83 3.74
C ALA A 107 -8.91 41.00 2.89
N ALA A 108 -9.44 40.71 1.69
CA ALA A 108 -10.03 41.71 0.82
C ALA A 108 -11.26 42.37 1.45
N ALA A 109 -12.13 41.60 2.11
CA ALA A 109 -13.32 42.12 2.79
C ALA A 109 -12.95 43.09 3.93
N ILE A 110 -11.99 42.73 4.77
CA ILE A 110 -11.51 43.61 5.86
C ILE A 110 -10.87 44.87 5.29
N ALA A 111 -10.02 44.75 4.26
CA ALA A 111 -9.40 45.89 3.60
C ALA A 111 -10.41 46.87 2.98
N SER A 112 -11.57 46.39 2.54
CA SER A 112 -12.67 47.24 2.05
C SER A 112 -13.58 47.80 3.15
N GLY A 113 -13.28 47.55 4.43
CA GLY A 113 -14.11 47.97 5.56
C GLY A 113 -15.42 47.17 5.70
N THR A 114 -15.50 45.97 5.11
CA THR A 114 -16.68 45.11 5.19
C THR A 114 -16.77 44.44 6.56
N ILE A 115 -17.83 44.75 7.30
CA ILE A 115 -18.12 44.10 8.59
C ILE A 115 -18.84 42.76 8.38
N THR A 116 -19.71 42.66 7.37
CA THR A 116 -20.50 41.45 7.11
C THR A 116 -20.01 40.76 5.84
N PHE A 117 -19.32 39.63 5.98
CA PHE A 117 -18.82 38.82 4.88
C PHE A 117 -19.83 37.72 4.51
N THR A 118 -20.20 37.64 3.23
CA THR A 118 -21.21 36.68 2.77
C THR A 118 -20.66 35.75 1.69
N LEU A 119 -20.85 34.46 1.91
CA LEU A 119 -20.58 33.37 0.99
C LEU A 119 -21.91 32.89 0.41
N THR A 120 -21.94 32.65 -0.90
CA THR A 120 -23.13 32.20 -1.63
C THR A 120 -22.84 30.91 -2.38
N GLY A 121 -23.87 30.29 -2.99
CA GLY A 121 -23.66 29.17 -3.90
C GLY A 121 -23.02 27.94 -3.24
N ILE A 122 -23.31 27.72 -1.96
CA ILE A 122 -22.87 26.55 -1.19
C ILE A 122 -23.50 25.32 -1.80
N GLN A 123 -22.69 24.50 -2.46
CA GLN A 123 -23.15 23.31 -3.17
C GLN A 123 -22.40 22.10 -2.65
N CYS A 124 -23.14 20.99 -2.51
CA CYS A 124 -22.57 19.70 -2.16
C CYS A 124 -21.84 19.67 -0.81
N ILE A 125 -22.31 20.50 0.12
CA ILE A 125 -21.85 20.56 1.49
C ILE A 125 -23.08 20.47 2.38
N HIS A 126 -23.19 19.41 3.18
CA HIS A 126 -24.23 19.31 4.21
C HIS A 126 -23.76 20.05 5.47
N LEU A 127 -24.10 21.33 5.59
CA LEU A 127 -23.69 22.16 6.73
C LEU A 127 -24.22 21.57 8.06
N THR A 128 -23.32 21.11 8.94
CA THR A 128 -23.67 20.57 10.25
C THR A 128 -24.12 21.65 11.24
N ASP A 129 -24.59 21.25 12.42
CA ASP A 129 -25.09 22.17 13.44
C ASP A 129 -24.04 23.17 13.94
N LEU A 130 -22.77 22.78 13.93
CA LEU A 130 -21.65 23.71 14.08
C LEU A 130 -20.96 23.90 12.74
N ILE A 131 -20.65 25.15 12.40
CA ILE A 131 -19.71 25.55 11.34
C ILE A 131 -18.85 26.70 11.87
N SER A 132 -17.61 26.81 11.37
CA SER A 132 -16.74 27.93 11.75
C SER A 132 -15.99 28.53 10.58
N LEU A 133 -15.71 29.83 10.67
CA LEU A 133 -14.66 30.49 9.92
C LEU A 133 -13.53 30.81 10.89
N ASP A 134 -12.38 30.17 10.72
CA ASP A 134 -11.23 30.33 11.60
C ASP A 134 -10.23 31.28 10.93
N VAL A 135 -10.04 32.48 11.48
CA VAL A 135 -9.21 33.55 10.91
C VAL A 135 -8.00 33.82 11.80
N MET A 136 -6.82 33.45 11.32
CA MET A 136 -5.55 33.83 11.94
C MET A 136 -5.22 35.28 11.58
N CYS A 137 -5.04 36.13 12.60
CA CYS A 137 -4.82 37.56 12.43
C CYS A 137 -3.99 38.17 13.57
N ASP A 138 -3.59 39.43 13.43
CA ASP A 138 -2.85 40.23 14.43
C ASP A 138 -3.74 40.79 15.56
N ARG A 139 -4.67 39.95 16.06
CA ARG A 139 -5.55 40.28 17.18
C ARG A 139 -5.38 39.24 18.26
N ALA A 140 -5.23 39.70 19.50
CA ALA A 140 -5.08 38.82 20.63
C ALA A 140 -6.31 37.92 20.80
N ALA A 141 -6.08 36.72 21.35
CA ALA A 141 -7.18 35.86 21.75
C ALA A 141 -8.01 36.58 22.82
N PRO A 142 -9.36 36.52 22.76
CA PRO A 142 -10.20 37.22 23.73
C PRO A 142 -10.19 36.54 25.12
N ALA A 143 -9.73 35.29 25.18
CA ALA A 143 -9.43 34.56 26.39
C ALA A 143 -8.19 33.68 26.15
N ALA A 144 -7.41 33.44 27.21
CA ALA A 144 -6.23 32.59 27.14
C ALA A 144 -6.61 31.14 26.82
N ILE A 145 -5.89 30.51 25.90
CA ILE A 145 -6.05 29.09 25.57
C ILE A 145 -4.77 28.36 25.97
N ALA A 146 -4.90 27.42 26.91
CA ALA A 146 -3.79 26.59 27.35
C ALA A 146 -3.15 25.87 26.16
N GLN A 147 -1.82 25.79 26.14
CA GLN A 147 -1.06 25.16 25.06
C GLN A 147 -0.52 23.80 25.47
N VAL A 148 -0.21 22.97 24.47
CA VAL A 148 0.49 21.69 24.67
C VAL A 148 1.88 21.91 25.26
N THR A 149 2.47 20.85 25.81
CA THR A 149 3.84 20.88 26.36
C THR A 149 4.67 19.71 25.85
N GLY A 150 5.99 19.71 26.09
CA GLY A 150 6.91 18.65 25.68
C GLY A 150 6.86 18.32 24.17
N THR A 151 6.70 19.33 23.31
CA THR A 151 6.71 19.10 21.87
C THR A 151 8.11 18.72 21.40
N GLU A 152 8.23 17.51 20.86
CA GLU A 152 9.45 16.97 20.28
C GLU A 152 9.24 16.67 18.80
N ALA A 153 10.31 16.78 18.02
CA ALA A 153 10.31 16.37 16.63
C ALA A 153 11.59 15.58 16.33
N ARG A 154 11.43 14.43 15.65
CA ARG A 154 12.54 13.58 15.22
C ARG A 154 12.36 13.18 13.77
N PHE A 155 13.46 13.03 13.04
CA PHE A 155 13.41 12.62 11.63
C PHE A 155 14.08 11.28 11.39
N LYS A 156 13.43 10.44 10.58
CA LYS A 156 13.96 9.16 10.11
C LYS A 156 13.29 8.76 8.78
N ASP A 157 14.07 8.27 7.84
CA ASP A 157 13.60 7.65 6.59
C ASP A 157 12.55 8.44 5.80
N GLY A 158 12.61 9.77 5.81
CA GLY A 158 11.65 10.63 5.10
C GLY A 158 10.54 11.22 5.95
N ASP A 159 10.40 10.78 7.20
CA ASP A 159 9.34 11.20 8.10
C ASP A 159 9.89 12.03 9.25
N ALA A 160 9.25 13.18 9.51
CA ALA A 160 9.34 13.91 10.76
C ALA A 160 8.18 13.48 11.66
N MET A 161 8.49 12.83 12.78
CA MET A 161 7.52 12.47 13.82
C MET A 161 7.52 13.54 14.90
N ILE A 162 6.34 14.04 15.20
CA ILE A 162 6.07 15.09 16.18
C ILE A 162 5.23 14.48 17.31
N THR A 163 5.71 14.58 18.54
CA THR A 163 5.01 14.17 19.77
C THR A 163 4.81 15.37 20.68
N PHE A 164 3.77 15.37 21.50
CA PHE A 164 3.45 16.47 22.43
C PHE A 164 2.51 15.99 23.53
N HIS A 165 2.55 16.57 24.72
CA HIS A 165 1.55 16.30 25.77
C HIS A 165 0.26 17.07 25.49
N GLU A 166 -0.85 16.34 25.44
CA GLU A 166 -2.19 16.87 25.24
C GLU A 166 -2.62 17.79 26.40
N VAL A 167 -3.45 18.79 26.10
CA VAL A 167 -4.04 19.65 27.12
C VAL A 167 -5.26 18.93 27.70
N ASN A 168 -5.27 18.70 29.02
CA ASN A 168 -6.33 17.94 29.70
C ASN A 168 -6.59 16.58 29.02
N PRO A 169 -5.58 15.68 28.99
CA PRO A 169 -5.69 14.41 28.29
C PRO A 169 -6.86 13.58 28.84
N PHE A 170 -7.57 12.88 27.95
CA PHE A 170 -8.65 11.98 28.37
C PHE A 170 -8.16 10.81 29.20
N PHE A 171 -6.92 10.37 28.97
CA PHE A 171 -6.33 9.22 29.63
C PHE A 171 -4.94 9.55 30.15
N THR A 172 -4.63 9.06 31.34
CA THR A 172 -3.31 9.18 32.00
C THR A 172 -2.78 7.81 32.44
N THR A 173 -3.42 6.74 31.98
CA THR A 173 -3.12 5.35 32.34
C THR A 173 -2.98 4.48 31.09
N ASP A 174 -2.28 3.36 31.22
CA ASP A 174 -1.98 2.48 30.08
C ASP A 174 -3.16 1.58 29.67
N SER A 175 -4.03 1.22 30.62
CA SER A 175 -5.16 0.30 30.41
C SER A 175 -6.42 1.04 30.02
N VAL A 176 -6.50 1.43 28.75
CA VAL A 176 -7.69 2.07 28.16
C VAL A 176 -8.43 1.05 27.30
N THR A 177 -9.72 0.84 27.56
CA THR A 177 -10.55 -0.10 26.79
C THR A 177 -11.13 0.54 25.53
N CYS A 178 -11.64 -0.27 24.61
CA CYS A 178 -12.42 0.24 23.49
C CYS A 178 -13.63 1.07 23.94
N THR A 179 -14.34 0.68 25.00
CA THR A 179 -15.43 1.49 25.58
C THR A 179 -14.97 2.87 26.01
N ASP A 180 -13.81 2.97 26.66
CA ASP A 180 -13.25 4.24 27.10
C ASP A 180 -12.96 5.16 25.90
N VAL A 181 -12.33 4.62 24.84
CA VAL A 181 -12.05 5.37 23.61
C VAL A 181 -13.32 5.85 22.92
N ILE A 182 -14.39 5.04 22.87
CA ILE A 182 -15.69 5.45 22.30
C ILE A 182 -16.25 6.64 23.08
N ASN A 183 -16.27 6.55 24.42
CA ASN A 183 -16.80 7.60 25.28
C ASN A 183 -15.99 8.90 25.14
N ALA A 184 -14.66 8.80 25.10
CA ALA A 184 -13.80 9.96 24.87
C ALA A 184 -14.02 10.59 23.47
N LYS A 185 -14.22 9.77 22.43
CA LYS A 185 -14.59 10.25 21.08
C LYS A 185 -15.95 10.93 21.02
N ALA A 186 -16.91 10.52 21.84
CA ALA A 186 -18.18 11.23 21.96
C ALA A 186 -17.99 12.58 22.65
N ALA A 187 -17.19 12.63 23.73
CA ALA A 187 -16.95 13.81 24.54
C ALA A 187 -16.10 14.90 23.83
N MET A 188 -15.17 14.55 22.93
CA MET A 188 -14.28 15.51 22.24
C MET A 188 -14.98 16.47 21.25
N SER A 189 -16.30 16.40 21.13
CA SER A 189 -17.09 17.25 20.22
C SER A 189 -17.60 18.53 20.87
N ASP A 190 -17.54 18.65 22.21
CA ASP A 190 -18.04 19.79 22.97
C ASP A 190 -17.26 20.05 24.29
N PRO A 191 -16.37 21.06 24.35
CA PRO A 191 -15.92 21.86 23.21
C PRO A 191 -15.10 21.00 22.24
N LYS A 192 -15.01 21.43 20.98
CA LYS A 192 -14.27 20.71 19.96
C LYS A 192 -12.79 21.05 20.07
N VAL A 193 -12.03 20.11 20.62
CA VAL A 193 -10.58 20.23 20.77
C VAL A 193 -9.87 19.70 19.52
N ARG A 194 -8.85 20.43 19.06
CA ARG A 194 -7.98 20.05 17.94
C ARG A 194 -6.53 20.45 18.23
N TYR A 195 -5.60 19.76 17.59
CA TYR A 195 -4.18 20.10 17.59
C TYR A 195 -3.75 20.42 16.17
N ARG A 196 -3.18 21.61 15.96
CA ARG A 196 -2.73 22.07 14.62
C ARG A 196 -1.22 22.03 14.58
N ILE A 197 -0.69 21.38 13.54
CA ILE A 197 0.73 21.17 13.35
C ILE A 197 1.23 22.21 12.35
N TYR A 198 2.32 22.89 12.71
CA TYR A 198 2.95 23.90 11.88
C TYR A 198 4.41 23.56 11.64
N ARG A 199 4.89 23.87 10.43
CA ARG A 199 6.28 23.71 10.01
C ARG A 199 6.86 25.06 9.60
N SER A 200 8.02 25.41 10.13
CA SER A 200 8.76 26.62 9.75
C SER A 200 10.17 26.26 9.27
N ASN A 201 10.71 27.06 8.35
CA ASN A 201 12.13 27.00 7.98
C ASN A 201 13.00 27.96 8.82
N GLN A 202 12.38 28.69 9.76
CA GLN A 202 13.04 29.58 10.71
C GLN A 202 12.82 29.09 12.15
N PRO A 203 13.77 29.35 13.06
CA PRO A 203 13.53 29.19 14.49
C PRO A 203 12.30 29.95 14.94
N LEU A 204 11.46 29.34 15.76
CA LEU A 204 10.18 29.87 16.25
C LEU A 204 10.39 30.87 17.40
N THR A 205 11.21 31.88 17.14
CA THR A 205 11.67 32.88 18.12
C THR A 205 11.07 34.26 17.89
N THR A 206 10.24 34.42 16.86
CA THR A 206 9.60 35.69 16.49
C THR A 206 8.15 35.45 16.07
N GLU A 207 7.31 36.48 16.22
CA GLU A 207 5.93 36.45 15.72
C GLU A 207 5.89 36.22 14.19
N GLU A 208 6.87 36.74 13.45
CA GLU A 208 6.97 36.53 12.00
C GLU A 208 7.19 35.07 11.63
N ALA A 209 8.01 34.34 12.40
CA ALA A 209 8.22 32.91 12.19
C ALA A 209 6.93 32.10 12.40
N ILE A 210 6.04 32.55 13.29
CA ILE A 210 4.72 31.94 13.53
C ILE A 210 3.77 32.27 12.37
N ARG A 211 3.73 33.54 11.94
CA ARG A 211 2.86 34.01 10.84
C ARG A 211 3.18 33.38 9.49
N THR A 212 4.45 33.10 9.25
CA THR A 212 4.94 32.52 7.98
C THR A 212 5.06 30.99 8.03
N ALA A 213 4.78 30.37 9.19
CA ALA A 213 4.81 28.92 9.32
C ALA A 213 3.74 28.29 8.43
N THR A 214 4.12 27.20 7.75
CA THR A 214 3.21 26.41 6.94
C THR A 214 2.31 25.60 7.86
N PHE A 215 1.00 25.73 7.67
CA PHE A 215 0.03 24.81 8.24
C PHE A 215 0.18 23.42 7.61
N VAL A 216 0.54 22.43 8.42
CA VAL A 216 0.76 21.06 7.95
C VAL A 216 -0.55 20.30 7.95
N ASP A 217 -1.21 20.20 9.10
CA ASP A 217 -2.45 19.44 9.28
C ASP A 217 -3.12 19.78 10.63
N GLU A 218 -4.34 19.28 10.80
CA GLU A 218 -5.10 19.34 12.05
C GLU A 218 -5.55 17.93 12.45
N ILE A 219 -5.30 17.56 13.71
CA ILE A 219 -5.71 16.27 14.28
C ILE A 219 -6.55 16.45 15.54
N GLY A 220 -7.32 15.43 15.89
CA GLY A 220 -8.04 15.38 17.17
C GLY A 220 -7.16 14.82 18.29
N PRO A 221 -7.63 14.91 19.54
CA PRO A 221 -7.08 14.16 20.66
C PRO A 221 -7.08 12.65 20.41
N LEU A 222 -6.34 11.93 21.24
CA LEU A 222 -6.19 10.47 21.19
C LEU A 222 -5.44 9.96 19.95
N SER A 223 -4.64 10.81 19.31
CA SER A 223 -3.92 10.49 18.08
C SER A 223 -2.89 9.36 18.26
N ASN A 224 -2.43 9.12 19.49
CA ASN A 224 -1.56 8.01 19.85
C ASN A 224 -2.30 6.70 20.12
N TRP A 225 -3.62 6.69 20.36
CA TRP A 225 -4.36 5.46 20.64
C TRP A 225 -4.75 4.79 19.33
N ASN A 226 -4.39 3.52 19.15
CA ASN A 226 -4.61 2.79 17.90
C ASN A 226 -5.76 1.77 18.00
N PRO A 227 -7.04 2.20 17.83
CA PRO A 227 -8.17 1.28 17.82
C PRO A 227 -8.17 0.34 16.60
N MET A 228 -7.40 0.65 15.55
CA MET A 228 -7.33 -0.14 14.31
C MET A 228 -6.38 -1.32 14.40
N PHE A 229 -5.62 -1.47 15.48
CA PHE A 229 -4.74 -2.61 15.71
C PHE A 229 -5.49 -3.95 15.61
N TYR A 230 -6.78 -3.95 15.99
CA TYR A 230 -7.66 -5.11 15.93
C TYR A 230 -8.66 -5.09 14.75
N GLY A 231 -8.48 -4.21 13.75
CA GLY A 231 -9.31 -4.14 12.55
C GLY A 231 -10.61 -3.33 12.70
N ASP A 232 -11.38 -3.21 11.60
CA ASP A 232 -12.63 -2.45 11.58
C ASP A 232 -13.70 -3.07 12.49
N GLY A 233 -14.32 -2.20 13.27
CA GLY A 233 -15.41 -2.49 14.18
C GLY A 233 -15.05 -2.79 15.64
N ASN A 234 -13.79 -2.76 16.08
CA ASN A 234 -13.50 -3.17 17.46
C ASN A 234 -13.81 -2.11 18.53
N CYS A 235 -13.60 -0.82 18.26
CA CYS A 235 -14.14 0.21 19.14
C CYS A 235 -15.41 0.85 18.55
N ASN A 236 -15.45 1.23 17.28
CA ASN A 236 -16.60 1.98 16.79
C ASN A 236 -17.87 1.14 16.52
N TRP A 237 -17.77 -0.15 16.13
CA TRP A 237 -18.91 -0.95 15.60
C TRP A 237 -19.06 -2.34 16.25
N SER A 238 -18.66 -2.52 17.52
CA SER A 238 -18.62 -3.85 18.13
C SER A 238 -20.03 -4.44 18.39
N TRP A 239 -20.25 -5.66 17.90
CA TRP A 239 -21.46 -6.47 18.15
C TRP A 239 -21.32 -7.41 19.36
N THR A 240 -20.17 -7.46 20.02
CA THR A 240 -19.91 -8.38 21.14
C THR A 240 -19.33 -7.68 22.36
N ALA A 241 -19.83 -8.05 23.55
CA ALA A 241 -19.39 -7.46 24.81
C ALA A 241 -17.89 -7.67 25.11
N SER A 242 -17.27 -8.73 24.57
CA SER A 242 -15.85 -9.02 24.79
C SER A 242 -14.91 -8.09 24.02
N LYS A 243 -15.28 -7.62 22.82
CA LYS A 243 -14.44 -6.69 22.03
C LYS A 243 -14.39 -5.29 22.65
N LEU A 244 -15.48 -4.87 23.31
CA LEU A 244 -15.55 -3.59 24.00
C LEU A 244 -14.56 -3.47 25.18
N LEU A 245 -14.19 -4.61 25.79
CA LEU A 245 -13.24 -4.68 26.90
C LEU A 245 -11.77 -4.84 26.46
N GLN A 246 -11.50 -4.89 25.15
CA GLN A 246 -10.11 -4.98 24.65
C GLN A 246 -9.34 -3.70 24.96
N ILE A 247 -8.09 -3.84 25.41
CA ILE A 247 -7.19 -2.72 25.66
C ILE A 247 -6.72 -2.16 24.32
N VAL A 248 -6.97 -0.87 24.11
CA VAL A 248 -6.55 -0.14 22.91
C VAL A 248 -5.07 0.19 23.06
N PRO A 249 -4.22 -0.24 22.12
CA PRO A 249 -2.79 -0.18 22.35
C PRO A 249 -2.22 1.11 21.71
N ARG A 250 -1.30 1.81 22.40
CA ARG A 250 -0.73 3.11 21.96
C ARG A 250 0.28 2.99 20.82
N LEU A 251 0.41 3.97 19.94
CA LEU A 251 1.40 3.96 18.86
C LEU A 251 2.83 4.10 19.41
N PRO A 252 3.84 3.52 18.75
CA PRO A 252 5.23 3.65 19.18
C PRO A 252 5.82 5.01 18.79
N LYS A 253 6.53 5.66 19.73
CA LYS A 253 7.38 6.82 19.44
C LYS A 253 8.83 6.46 19.17
N ASP A 254 9.26 5.24 19.48
CA ASP A 254 10.51 4.64 18.99
C ASP A 254 10.43 3.11 18.98
N ASP A 255 11.45 2.42 18.47
CA ASP A 255 11.49 0.96 18.46
C ASP A 255 11.32 0.42 19.89
N LEU A 256 10.23 -0.31 20.11
CA LEU A 256 9.78 -0.88 21.39
C LEU A 256 9.50 0.16 22.48
N VAL A 257 9.34 1.44 22.11
CA VAL A 257 8.98 2.54 23.02
C VAL A 257 7.63 3.11 22.60
N LEU A 258 6.62 2.90 23.43
CA LEU A 258 5.29 3.47 23.24
C LEU A 258 5.27 4.96 23.62
N THR A 259 4.38 5.72 23.01
CA THR A 259 4.02 7.06 23.51
C THR A 259 3.42 6.96 24.91
N ASP A 260 3.57 8.00 25.73
CA ASP A 260 2.91 8.11 27.03
C ASP A 260 1.38 8.27 26.88
N PRO A 261 0.56 7.94 27.91
CA PRO A 261 -0.90 7.92 27.75
C PRO A 261 -1.53 9.27 27.38
N ASP A 262 -0.88 10.35 27.79
CA ASP A 262 -1.26 11.74 27.59
C ASP A 262 -0.59 12.40 26.37
N GLU A 263 0.22 11.68 25.60
CA GLU A 263 0.86 12.22 24.40
C GLU A 263 -0.05 12.15 23.17
N GLY A 264 -0.01 13.19 22.33
CA GLY A 264 -0.40 13.14 20.93
C GLY A 264 0.78 12.81 20.01
N ILE A 265 0.50 12.31 18.81
CA ILE A 265 1.51 11.99 17.80
C ILE A 265 1.03 12.31 16.38
N TYR A 266 1.92 12.89 15.59
CA TYR A 266 1.72 13.18 14.17
C TYR A 266 2.99 12.84 13.37
N VAL A 267 2.85 12.41 12.12
CA VAL A 267 4.00 12.15 11.25
C VAL A 267 3.85 12.87 9.92
N ASN A 268 4.78 13.78 9.65
CA ASN A 268 4.86 14.53 8.40
C ASN A 268 5.91 13.91 7.45
N ARG A 269 5.48 13.45 6.27
CA ARG A 269 6.38 12.98 5.21
C ARG A 269 6.98 14.16 4.49
N PHE A 270 8.31 14.25 4.44
CA PHE A 270 9.00 15.24 3.65
C PHE A 270 8.81 14.98 2.14
N THR A 271 8.33 16.01 1.43
CA THR A 271 8.05 15.96 -0.03
C THR A 271 8.96 16.86 -0.86
N GLY A 272 9.87 17.60 -0.21
CA GLY A 272 10.83 18.48 -0.87
C GLY A 272 11.95 17.72 -1.58
N THR A 273 12.90 18.48 -2.15
CA THR A 273 14.09 17.91 -2.79
C THR A 273 15.34 18.31 -2.03
N GLY A 274 16.15 17.34 -1.59
CA GLY A 274 17.39 17.61 -0.86
C GLY A 274 17.22 17.49 0.65
N ILE A 275 17.97 18.30 1.39
CA ILE A 275 17.95 18.36 2.84
C ILE A 275 17.46 19.75 3.26
N GLU A 276 16.51 19.80 4.20
CA GLU A 276 15.98 21.05 4.76
C GLU A 276 16.04 21.01 6.29
N THR A 277 16.39 22.13 6.92
CA THR A 277 16.20 22.30 8.36
C THR A 277 14.79 22.81 8.61
N ALA A 278 14.02 22.10 9.42
CA ALA A 278 12.66 22.45 9.79
C ALA A 278 12.54 22.61 11.31
N TYR A 279 11.58 23.46 11.71
CA TYR A 279 11.13 23.64 13.08
C TYR A 279 9.64 23.35 13.13
N TYR A 280 9.18 22.71 14.19
CA TYR A 280 7.78 22.34 14.36
C TYR A 280 7.21 22.99 15.61
N PHE A 281 5.94 23.40 15.54
CA PHE A 281 5.16 23.64 16.75
C PHE A 281 3.76 23.09 16.60
N VAL A 282 3.17 22.78 17.75
CA VAL A 282 1.81 22.29 17.86
C VAL A 282 1.02 23.29 18.69
N SER A 283 -0.09 23.77 18.16
CA SER A 283 -1.02 24.60 18.91
C SER A 283 -2.22 23.79 19.37
N HIS A 284 -2.79 24.19 20.49
CA HIS A 284 -4.08 23.69 20.96
C HIS A 284 -5.20 24.62 20.51
N SER A 285 -6.20 24.05 19.83
CA SER A 285 -7.38 24.78 19.37
C SER A 285 -8.64 24.30 20.07
N VAL A 286 -9.45 25.26 20.52
CA VAL A 286 -10.75 25.04 21.16
C VAL A 286 -11.82 25.72 20.32
N ASP A 287 -12.72 24.92 19.75
CA ASP A 287 -13.76 25.37 18.81
C ASP A 287 -13.21 26.23 17.65
N GLY A 288 -12.02 25.89 17.15
CA GLY A 288 -11.35 26.57 16.03
C GLY A 288 -10.49 27.77 16.43
N ALA A 289 -10.61 28.28 17.66
CA ALA A 289 -9.80 29.38 18.17
C ALA A 289 -8.42 28.89 18.62
N GLU A 290 -7.38 29.73 18.50
CA GLU A 290 -6.01 29.47 18.95
C GLU A 290 -5.41 30.73 19.60
N ASP A 291 -4.53 30.53 20.57
CA ASP A 291 -3.79 31.59 21.26
C ASP A 291 -2.28 31.34 21.14
N PHE A 292 -1.57 32.22 20.43
CA PHE A 292 -0.13 32.10 20.22
C PHE A 292 0.71 32.92 21.21
N SER A 293 0.09 33.60 22.17
CA SER A 293 0.80 34.42 23.18
C SER A 293 1.61 33.58 24.17
N LEU A 294 1.32 32.29 24.26
CA LEU A 294 1.97 31.30 25.13
C LEU A 294 2.88 30.34 24.36
N LEU A 295 3.29 30.67 23.13
CA LEU A 295 4.26 29.88 22.38
C LEU A 295 5.66 30.06 22.97
N GLU A 296 6.26 28.93 23.36
CA GLU A 296 7.56 28.83 24.01
C GLU A 296 8.33 27.63 23.45
N ASN A 297 9.55 27.87 22.97
CA ASN A 297 10.50 26.81 22.63
C ASN A 297 10.70 25.88 23.84
N ASP A 298 10.83 24.57 23.56
CA ASP A 298 10.92 23.49 24.56
C ASP A 298 9.63 23.23 25.36
N ARG A 299 8.52 23.88 25.00
CA ARG A 299 7.18 23.51 25.46
C ARG A 299 6.30 23.07 24.30
N ASN A 300 5.95 23.98 23.40
CA ASN A 300 5.05 23.69 22.27
C ASN A 300 5.75 23.77 20.91
N ALA A 301 7.05 24.11 20.91
CA ALA A 301 7.90 24.14 19.74
C ALA A 301 9.10 23.19 19.92
N ALA A 302 9.35 22.37 18.91
CA ALA A 302 10.50 21.49 18.81
C ALA A 302 11.70 22.20 18.19
N GLY A 303 12.90 21.79 18.61
CA GLY A 303 14.17 22.22 18.03
C GLY A 303 14.33 21.84 16.54
N PRO A 304 15.46 22.22 15.92
CA PRO A 304 15.69 21.98 14.50
C PRO A 304 15.75 20.49 14.18
N VAL A 305 15.12 20.11 13.09
CA VAL A 305 15.15 18.76 12.52
C VAL A 305 15.64 18.83 11.08
N GLU A 306 16.63 18.01 10.73
CA GLU A 306 17.07 17.86 9.33
C GLU A 306 16.17 16.85 8.61
N GLU A 307 15.44 17.31 7.61
CA GLU A 307 14.53 16.53 6.81
C GLU A 307 15.11 16.21 5.44
N SER A 308 14.78 15.05 4.89
CA SER A 308 15.17 14.62 3.55
C SER A 308 14.17 13.62 2.99
N THR A 309 14.25 13.24 1.72
CA THR A 309 13.31 12.28 1.13
C THR A 309 13.58 10.84 1.60
N GLY A 310 12.54 10.05 1.84
CA GLY A 310 12.70 8.64 2.17
C GLY A 310 11.41 7.80 2.05
N PRO A 311 11.51 6.47 2.25
CA PRO A 311 10.40 5.51 2.06
C PRO A 311 9.34 5.54 3.18
N GLY A 312 9.56 6.32 4.23
CA GLY A 312 8.76 6.37 5.44
C GLY A 312 9.38 5.56 6.58
N MET A 313 9.26 6.10 7.79
CA MET A 313 9.80 5.51 9.00
C MET A 313 8.99 4.28 9.41
N VAL A 314 9.69 3.16 9.54
CA VAL A 314 9.15 1.94 10.14
C VAL A 314 9.61 1.85 11.59
N VAL A 315 8.65 1.69 12.51
CA VAL A 315 8.90 1.60 13.95
C VAL A 315 8.38 0.28 14.49
N LYS A 316 9.22 -0.51 15.16
CA LYS A 316 8.81 -1.74 15.84
C LYS A 316 8.00 -1.36 17.08
N ARG A 317 6.74 -1.78 17.14
CA ARG A 317 5.84 -1.54 18.26
C ARG A 317 6.08 -2.52 19.39
N VAL A 318 6.02 -3.81 19.08
CA VAL A 318 6.11 -4.88 20.06
C VAL A 318 6.64 -6.16 19.39
N GLU A 319 7.33 -6.95 20.18
CA GLU A 319 7.81 -8.28 19.82
C GLU A 319 7.20 -9.31 20.78
N GLU A 320 6.56 -10.32 20.24
CA GLU A 320 5.90 -11.37 21.01
C GLU A 320 6.41 -12.73 20.58
N SER A 321 6.48 -13.70 21.50
CA SER A 321 6.81 -15.10 21.19
C SER A 321 5.83 -16.03 21.91
N PRO A 322 4.54 -16.02 21.51
CA PRO A 322 3.51 -16.83 22.16
C PRO A 322 3.76 -18.33 21.94
N ALA A 323 3.36 -19.16 22.91
CA ALA A 323 3.48 -20.61 22.79
C ALA A 323 2.71 -21.16 21.58
N VAL A 324 1.55 -20.56 21.28
CA VAL A 324 0.73 -20.84 20.10
C VAL A 324 0.15 -19.52 19.60
N TRP A 325 0.27 -19.29 18.30
CA TRP A 325 -0.45 -18.23 17.61
C TRP A 325 -1.17 -18.83 16.40
N GLN A 326 -2.50 -18.72 16.40
CA GLN A 326 -3.37 -19.42 15.46
C GLN A 326 -3.10 -20.94 15.50
N PHE A 327 -2.55 -21.50 14.43
CA PHE A 327 -2.19 -22.92 14.32
C PHE A 327 -0.67 -23.14 14.23
N ILE A 328 0.15 -22.10 14.47
CA ILE A 328 1.61 -22.18 14.48
C ILE A 328 2.10 -22.16 15.94
N THR A 329 2.96 -23.12 16.27
CA THR A 329 3.56 -23.25 17.60
C THR A 329 4.86 -22.45 17.69
N ASN A 330 5.04 -21.73 18.80
CA ASN A 330 6.21 -20.91 19.13
C ASN A 330 6.71 -19.96 18.01
N PRO A 331 5.86 -19.21 17.30
CA PRO A 331 6.36 -18.20 16.37
C PRO A 331 6.87 -16.97 17.10
N THR A 332 7.76 -16.22 16.47
CA THR A 332 8.13 -14.85 16.88
C THR A 332 7.36 -13.86 16.02
N LEU A 333 6.63 -12.94 16.64
CA LEU A 333 5.78 -11.95 16.00
C LEU A 333 6.41 -10.56 16.16
N HIS A 334 6.76 -9.91 15.06
CA HIS A 334 7.20 -8.52 15.05
C HIS A 334 6.09 -7.63 14.53
N TYR A 335 5.53 -6.79 15.41
CA TYR A 335 4.55 -5.78 15.02
C TYR A 335 5.26 -4.45 14.76
N TYR A 336 5.00 -3.86 13.60
CA TYR A 336 5.53 -2.58 13.17
C TYR A 336 4.40 -1.59 12.89
N VAL A 337 4.72 -0.30 12.96
CA VAL A 337 3.85 0.78 12.50
C VAL A 337 4.62 1.60 11.46
N ARG A 338 3.92 2.01 10.39
CA ARG A 338 4.37 3.07 9.48
C ARG A 338 3.21 4.04 9.22
N TRP A 339 3.53 5.33 9.17
CA TRP A 339 2.57 6.37 8.83
C TRP A 339 2.57 6.58 7.32
N GLU A 340 1.48 6.17 6.70
CA GLU A 340 1.28 6.22 5.27
C GLU A 340 0.71 7.56 4.84
N CYS A 341 1.07 7.96 3.63
CA CYS A 341 0.62 9.19 2.98
C CYS A 341 0.56 8.93 1.46
N PRO A 342 0.06 9.86 0.62
CA PRO A 342 0.21 9.70 -0.82
C PRO A 342 1.67 9.40 -1.20
N PRO A 343 1.96 8.36 -2.03
CA PRO A 343 1.02 7.56 -2.82
C PRO A 343 0.56 6.20 -2.20
N THR A 344 0.86 5.90 -0.93
CA THR A 344 0.47 4.66 -0.22
C THR A 344 -0.83 4.77 0.58
N CYS A 345 -1.35 5.99 0.71
CA CYS A 345 -2.67 6.33 1.25
C CYS A 345 -3.19 7.59 0.56
N ASN A 346 -4.50 7.84 0.54
CA ASN A 346 -5.03 9.10 0.02
C ASN A 346 -4.98 10.26 1.03
N LYS A 347 -4.65 9.96 2.30
CA LYS A 347 -4.59 10.92 3.41
C LYS A 347 -3.19 10.97 4.01
N PRO A 348 -2.76 12.10 4.57
CA PRO A 348 -1.48 12.19 5.28
C PRO A 348 -1.54 11.50 6.65
N SER A 349 -0.37 11.12 7.16
CA SER A 349 -0.14 10.65 8.54
C SER A 349 -1.08 9.52 8.99
N GLN A 350 -1.43 8.60 8.10
CA GLN A 350 -2.31 7.49 8.44
C GLN A 350 -1.48 6.30 8.97
N ALA A 351 -1.57 6.00 10.27
CA ALA A 351 -0.87 4.85 10.84
C ALA A 351 -1.49 3.52 10.34
N TYR A 352 -0.64 2.62 9.85
CA TYR A 352 -0.98 1.23 9.57
C TYR A 352 -0.06 0.30 10.36
N ASP A 353 -0.63 -0.81 10.82
CA ASP A 353 0.09 -1.86 11.54
C ASP A 353 0.48 -2.97 10.58
N TYR A 354 1.72 -3.41 10.70
CA TYR A 354 2.29 -4.52 9.95
C TYR A 354 2.74 -5.62 10.90
N LEU A 355 2.54 -6.87 10.50
CA LEU A 355 3.06 -8.04 11.19
C LEU A 355 4.06 -8.74 10.29
N VAL A 356 5.28 -8.95 10.78
CA VAL A 356 6.20 -9.95 10.24
C VAL A 356 6.31 -11.08 11.24
N ALA A 357 5.87 -12.29 10.87
CA ALA A 357 5.96 -13.45 11.75
C ALA A 357 7.02 -14.45 11.26
N ILE A 358 7.85 -14.88 12.20
CA ILE A 358 8.91 -15.87 12.01
C ILE A 358 8.41 -17.19 12.61
N PRO A 359 8.39 -18.29 11.85
CA PRO A 359 7.98 -19.58 12.39
C PRO A 359 9.02 -20.13 13.37
N SER A 360 8.63 -21.13 14.18
CA SER A 360 9.52 -21.78 15.15
C SER A 360 10.76 -22.45 14.55
N SER A 361 10.76 -22.71 13.23
CA SER A 361 11.94 -23.16 12.49
C SER A 361 13.02 -22.08 12.34
N GLY A 362 12.71 -20.83 12.69
CA GLY A 362 13.60 -19.68 12.62
C GLY A 362 13.79 -19.14 11.20
N MET A 363 14.59 -18.07 11.10
CA MET A 363 15.01 -17.51 9.82
C MET A 363 16.09 -18.37 9.17
N LYS A 364 16.04 -18.47 7.84
CA LYS A 364 17.05 -19.10 6.98
C LYS A 364 17.87 -18.03 6.27
N ALA A 365 18.95 -18.45 5.61
CA ALA A 365 19.75 -17.58 4.74
C ALA A 365 18.96 -17.05 3.52
N SER A 366 17.90 -17.76 3.12
CA SER A 366 17.00 -17.40 2.03
C SER A 366 15.58 -17.82 2.39
N ASN A 367 14.77 -16.84 2.79
CA ASN A 367 13.41 -17.08 3.30
C ASN A 367 12.37 -16.96 2.19
N GLY A 368 11.36 -17.83 2.22
CA GLY A 368 10.12 -17.57 1.50
C GLY A 368 9.28 -16.54 2.25
N LEU A 369 8.31 -15.91 1.58
CA LEU A 369 7.38 -14.99 2.24
C LEU A 369 5.95 -15.27 1.80
N SER A 370 5.04 -15.40 2.76
CA SER A 370 3.61 -15.42 2.51
C SER A 370 3.01 -14.07 2.90
N VAL A 371 2.50 -13.35 1.90
CA VAL A 371 1.71 -12.13 2.11
C VAL A 371 0.25 -12.55 2.37
N ALA A 372 -0.29 -12.06 3.47
CA ALA A 372 -1.62 -12.44 3.95
C ALA A 372 -2.61 -11.29 3.89
N LEU A 373 -3.79 -11.57 3.35
CA LEU A 373 -4.90 -10.64 3.22
C LEU A 373 -6.06 -11.14 4.09
N HIS A 374 -6.42 -10.36 5.11
CA HIS A 374 -7.49 -10.73 6.04
C HIS A 374 -8.90 -10.50 5.44
N CYS A 375 -9.92 -11.10 6.06
CA CYS A 375 -11.32 -10.92 5.67
C CYS A 375 -11.93 -9.62 6.23
N TRP A 376 -13.22 -9.36 5.93
CA TRP A 376 -13.91 -8.18 6.44
C TRP A 376 -14.02 -8.22 7.98
N GLY A 377 -13.77 -7.11 8.68
CA GLY A 377 -13.80 -7.02 10.15
C GLY A 377 -12.66 -7.72 10.89
N ALA A 378 -11.74 -8.37 10.15
CA ALA A 378 -10.57 -9.03 10.70
C ALA A 378 -9.36 -8.10 10.81
N SER A 379 -8.27 -8.63 11.37
CA SER A 379 -7.02 -7.90 11.59
C SER A 379 -5.79 -8.81 11.53
N LEU A 380 -4.65 -8.27 11.95
CA LEU A 380 -3.37 -8.97 12.04
C LEU A 380 -3.40 -10.24 12.89
N GLN A 381 -4.38 -10.40 13.79
CA GLN A 381 -4.45 -11.51 14.74
C GLN A 381 -5.29 -12.70 14.25
N GLU A 382 -6.03 -12.54 13.15
CA GLU A 382 -6.97 -13.54 12.66
C GLU A 382 -6.36 -14.54 11.66
N PRO A 383 -6.94 -15.75 11.52
CA PRO A 383 -6.38 -16.85 10.74
C PRO A 383 -5.86 -16.40 9.36
N VAL A 384 -4.60 -16.70 9.11
CA VAL A 384 -3.92 -16.33 7.87
C VAL A 384 -4.05 -17.45 6.82
N PRO A 385 -4.81 -17.25 5.74
CA PRO A 385 -4.93 -18.25 4.69
C PRO A 385 -3.61 -18.36 3.93
N GLY A 386 -3.11 -19.58 3.77
CA GLY A 386 -1.87 -19.86 3.03
C GLY A 386 -0.58 -19.87 3.84
N TRP A 387 -0.53 -19.44 5.11
CA TRP A 387 0.67 -19.56 5.95
C TRP A 387 0.66 -20.84 6.80
N THR A 388 0.66 -22.01 6.14
CA THR A 388 0.42 -23.32 6.79
C THR A 388 1.71 -23.99 7.31
N PRO A 389 1.63 -24.98 8.24
CA PRO A 389 2.80 -25.77 8.68
C PRO A 389 3.64 -26.36 7.53
N GLY A 390 3.00 -26.71 6.41
CA GLY A 390 3.67 -27.24 5.22
C GLY A 390 4.53 -26.22 4.44
N LEU A 391 4.34 -24.92 4.67
CA LEU A 391 5.17 -23.83 4.14
C LEU A 391 6.14 -23.30 5.19
N THR A 392 5.73 -23.23 6.46
CA THR A 392 6.55 -22.66 7.54
C THR A 392 7.65 -23.58 8.04
N GLY A 393 7.47 -24.90 7.97
CA GLY A 393 8.45 -25.89 8.42
C GLY A 393 9.71 -25.96 7.55
N SER A 394 9.91 -27.07 6.84
CA SER A 394 11.13 -27.32 6.05
C SER A 394 11.37 -26.31 4.91
N LYS A 395 10.35 -25.54 4.49
CA LYS A 395 10.47 -24.53 3.42
C LYS A 395 10.81 -23.13 3.92
N GLY A 396 10.56 -22.80 5.19
CA GLY A 396 10.99 -21.54 5.81
C GLY A 396 10.31 -20.31 5.21
N TYR A 397 8.98 -20.34 5.12
CA TYR A 397 8.18 -19.16 4.77
C TYR A 397 7.88 -18.33 6.00
N LEU A 398 8.25 -17.04 5.96
CA LEU A 398 7.81 -16.02 6.91
C LEU A 398 6.42 -15.51 6.51
N LEU A 399 5.77 -14.78 7.41
CA LEU A 399 4.50 -14.08 7.15
C LEU A 399 4.74 -12.58 7.04
N LEU A 400 4.05 -11.93 6.10
CA LEU A 400 3.78 -10.49 6.12
C LEU A 400 2.26 -10.28 6.09
N SER A 401 1.74 -9.48 7.02
CA SER A 401 0.34 -9.05 7.04
C SER A 401 0.25 -7.57 7.42
N THR A 402 -0.85 -6.91 7.06
CA THR A 402 -1.17 -5.53 7.45
C THR A 402 -2.65 -5.44 7.83
N ASN A 403 -3.04 -4.46 8.66
CA ASN A 403 -4.45 -4.08 8.72
C ASN A 403 -4.88 -3.34 7.44
N GLN A 404 -6.18 -3.36 7.16
CA GLN A 404 -6.76 -2.69 6.01
C GLN A 404 -7.74 -1.61 6.43
N TRP A 405 -7.58 -0.42 5.86
CA TRP A 405 -8.56 0.67 5.90
C TRP A 405 -8.30 1.63 4.72
N PRO A 406 -9.33 2.12 4.01
CA PRO A 406 -10.69 1.59 4.00
C PRO A 406 -10.71 0.13 3.53
N TYR A 407 -11.82 -0.57 3.79
CA TYR A 407 -11.99 -1.96 3.32
C TYR A 407 -12.25 -1.96 1.81
N ASP A 408 -11.16 -1.89 1.04
CA ASP A 408 -11.13 -1.70 -0.41
C ASP A 408 -11.05 -3.03 -1.19
N TRP A 409 -11.37 -4.14 -0.53
CA TRP A 409 -11.24 -5.49 -1.07
C TRP A 409 -9.82 -5.93 -1.44
N TRP A 410 -8.80 -5.25 -0.91
CA TRP A 410 -7.39 -5.42 -1.30
C TRP A 410 -7.19 -5.24 -2.80
N THR A 411 -8.01 -4.36 -3.37
CA THR A 411 -7.91 -3.86 -4.73
C THR A 411 -7.50 -2.40 -4.62
N ALA A 412 -8.34 -1.48 -5.07
CA ALA A 412 -8.05 -0.07 -5.10
C ALA A 412 -9.22 0.74 -4.56
N TYR A 413 -9.02 2.03 -4.32
CA TYR A 413 -10.11 2.94 -4.00
C TYR A 413 -9.89 4.33 -4.58
N ASN A 414 -10.98 5.08 -4.71
CA ASN A 414 -10.98 6.41 -5.30
C ASN A 414 -10.16 7.37 -4.43
N GLU A 415 -9.25 8.13 -5.04
CA GLU A 415 -8.40 9.09 -4.31
C GLU A 415 -9.20 10.16 -3.55
N ASN A 416 -10.43 10.43 -3.97
CA ASN A 416 -11.34 11.37 -3.32
C ASN A 416 -12.19 10.74 -2.21
N TYR A 417 -11.99 9.46 -1.88
CA TYR A 417 -12.70 8.77 -0.80
C TYR A 417 -12.54 9.50 0.55
N GLU A 418 -13.66 9.72 1.26
CA GLU A 418 -13.73 10.51 2.50
C GLU A 418 -13.17 11.94 2.38
N THR A 419 -13.38 12.58 1.23
CA THR A 419 -13.11 14.00 1.01
C THR A 419 -14.38 14.72 0.54
N LEU A 420 -14.35 16.05 0.48
CA LEU A 420 -15.40 16.85 -0.15
C LEU A 420 -15.29 16.90 -1.70
N LYS A 421 -14.33 16.20 -2.30
CA LYS A 421 -14.15 16.15 -3.76
C LYS A 421 -15.06 15.10 -4.39
N ASN A 422 -15.49 15.35 -5.62
CA ASN A 422 -16.36 14.43 -6.35
C ASN A 422 -15.63 13.14 -6.76
N LEU A 423 -16.19 11.97 -6.46
CA LEU A 423 -15.59 10.68 -6.82
C LEU A 423 -15.39 10.52 -8.34
N GLY A 424 -16.37 10.93 -9.15
CA GLY A 424 -16.31 10.86 -10.62
C GLY A 424 -15.28 11.78 -11.27
N LYS A 425 -14.68 12.70 -10.51
CA LYS A 425 -13.54 13.52 -10.96
C LYS A 425 -12.19 13.02 -10.44
N GLY A 426 -12.19 11.97 -9.63
CA GLY A 426 -10.99 11.28 -9.17
C GLY A 426 -10.68 10.07 -10.04
N SER A 427 -9.55 9.44 -9.73
CA SER A 427 -9.18 8.13 -10.23
C SER A 427 -9.14 7.12 -9.09
N VAL A 428 -9.45 5.86 -9.40
CA VAL A 428 -9.31 4.74 -8.48
C VAL A 428 -7.86 4.27 -8.51
N LYS A 429 -7.20 4.29 -7.35
CA LYS A 429 -5.76 4.07 -7.20
C LYS A 429 -5.44 2.90 -6.27
N PRO A 430 -4.40 2.12 -6.57
CA PRO A 430 -3.99 0.93 -5.83
C PRO A 430 -3.19 1.29 -4.56
N PHE A 431 -3.72 2.16 -3.70
CA PHE A 431 -3.02 2.61 -2.50
C PHE A 431 -2.57 1.42 -1.62
N THR A 432 -3.44 0.41 -1.49
CA THR A 432 -3.21 -0.78 -0.69
C THR A 432 -2.09 -1.66 -1.25
N GLU A 433 -2.09 -1.93 -2.54
CA GLU A 433 -1.03 -2.71 -3.19
C GLU A 433 0.30 -1.96 -3.13
N VAL A 434 0.30 -0.65 -3.42
CA VAL A 434 1.51 0.20 -3.34
C VAL A 434 2.06 0.20 -1.91
N ARG A 435 1.19 0.29 -0.90
CA ARG A 435 1.55 0.26 0.52
C ARG A 435 2.24 -1.06 0.90
N ILE A 436 1.60 -2.19 0.62
CA ILE A 436 2.13 -3.53 0.93
C ILE A 436 3.44 -3.77 0.18
N LEU A 437 3.51 -3.44 -1.11
CA LEU A 437 4.72 -3.63 -1.90
C LEU A 437 5.84 -2.69 -1.47
N SER A 438 5.56 -1.44 -1.10
CA SER A 438 6.57 -0.56 -0.53
C SER A 438 7.12 -1.13 0.78
N PHE A 439 6.27 -1.56 1.71
CA PHE A 439 6.74 -2.17 2.96
C PHE A 439 7.58 -3.43 2.71
N LEU A 440 7.16 -4.26 1.75
CA LEU A 440 7.91 -5.44 1.34
C LEU A 440 9.28 -5.08 0.73
N TYR A 441 9.30 -4.26 -0.31
CA TYR A 441 10.54 -3.99 -1.07
C TYR A 441 11.51 -3.05 -0.35
N ASP A 442 10.99 -2.09 0.41
CA ASP A 442 11.80 -1.05 1.07
C ASP A 442 12.29 -1.47 2.45
N PHE A 443 11.63 -2.44 3.10
CA PHE A 443 11.95 -2.87 4.47
C PHE A 443 12.09 -4.39 4.62
N VAL A 444 11.02 -5.15 4.36
CA VAL A 444 10.99 -6.59 4.73
C VAL A 444 12.00 -7.41 3.91
N LYS A 445 12.14 -7.12 2.62
CA LYS A 445 12.98 -7.89 1.69
C LYS A 445 14.41 -8.06 2.22
N ASP A 446 15.05 -6.94 2.58
CA ASP A 446 16.44 -6.95 3.00
C ASP A 446 16.54 -7.24 4.51
N GLY A 447 15.62 -6.69 5.33
CA GLY A 447 15.60 -6.93 6.78
C GLY A 447 15.37 -8.40 7.17
N TYR A 448 14.72 -9.19 6.31
CA TYR A 448 14.41 -10.60 6.56
C TYR A 448 14.98 -11.57 5.52
N SER A 449 15.89 -11.12 4.64
CA SER A 449 16.54 -11.98 3.63
C SER A 449 15.55 -12.78 2.78
N ILE A 450 14.54 -12.09 2.23
CA ILE A 450 13.47 -12.70 1.44
C ILE A 450 13.96 -13.05 0.02
N ASP A 451 13.72 -14.28 -0.41
CA ASP A 451 13.83 -14.66 -1.82
C ASP A 451 12.60 -14.20 -2.59
N MET A 452 12.76 -13.18 -3.41
CA MET A 452 11.70 -12.59 -4.22
C MET A 452 11.19 -13.50 -5.36
N ASN A 453 11.72 -14.71 -5.51
CA ASN A 453 11.14 -15.77 -6.35
C ASN A 453 10.18 -16.68 -5.59
N ARG A 454 10.08 -16.54 -4.26
CA ARG A 454 9.33 -17.40 -3.33
C ARG A 454 8.37 -16.56 -2.48
N VAL A 455 7.71 -15.59 -3.11
CA VAL A 455 6.68 -14.75 -2.46
C VAL A 455 5.31 -15.27 -2.88
N THR A 456 4.45 -15.59 -1.92
CA THR A 456 3.07 -16.04 -2.16
C THR A 456 2.07 -15.01 -1.65
N LEU A 457 0.83 -15.07 -2.15
CA LEU A 457 -0.28 -14.27 -1.66
C LEU A 457 -1.44 -15.19 -1.25
N GLY A 458 -2.07 -14.94 -0.11
CA GLY A 458 -3.20 -15.73 0.34
C GLY A 458 -4.21 -14.92 1.13
N GLY A 459 -5.49 -15.29 1.03
CA GLY A 459 -6.55 -14.62 1.76
C GLY A 459 -7.91 -15.31 1.64
N GLN A 460 -8.84 -14.88 2.48
CA GLN A 460 -10.20 -15.42 2.57
C GLN A 460 -11.23 -14.31 2.45
N SER A 461 -12.35 -14.60 1.76
CA SER A 461 -13.46 -13.66 1.58
C SER A 461 -12.94 -12.37 0.93
N MET A 462 -12.95 -11.23 1.62
CA MET A 462 -12.29 -10.00 1.17
C MET A 462 -10.82 -10.23 0.76
N GLY A 463 -10.03 -10.93 1.56
CA GLY A 463 -8.65 -11.29 1.21
C GLY A 463 -8.54 -12.30 0.07
N GLY A 464 -9.55 -13.17 -0.08
CA GLY A 464 -9.64 -14.11 -1.20
C GLY A 464 -9.89 -13.36 -2.50
N THR A 465 -10.75 -12.35 -2.46
CA THR A 465 -10.97 -11.39 -3.56
C THR A 465 -9.68 -10.69 -3.95
N GLY A 466 -8.93 -10.11 -3.01
CA GLY A 466 -7.62 -9.52 -3.29
C GLY A 466 -6.64 -10.51 -3.92
N THR A 467 -6.57 -11.71 -3.37
CA THR A 467 -5.70 -12.78 -3.88
C THR A 467 -6.06 -13.17 -5.32
N SER A 468 -7.35 -13.22 -5.63
CA SER A 468 -7.87 -13.46 -6.98
C SER A 468 -7.59 -12.29 -7.92
N LEU A 469 -8.03 -11.09 -7.56
CA LEU A 469 -8.04 -9.92 -8.45
C LEU A 469 -6.65 -9.32 -8.60
N TRP A 470 -5.99 -8.96 -7.52
CA TRP A 470 -4.64 -8.40 -7.57
C TRP A 470 -3.60 -9.48 -7.89
N GLY A 471 -3.69 -10.65 -7.24
CA GLY A 471 -2.70 -11.71 -7.37
C GLY A 471 -2.53 -12.23 -8.79
N LEU A 472 -3.63 -12.49 -9.52
CA LEU A 472 -3.56 -13.01 -10.90
C LEU A 472 -2.80 -12.10 -11.86
N ARG A 473 -2.90 -10.78 -11.66
CA ARG A 473 -2.25 -9.74 -12.47
C ARG A 473 -0.77 -9.54 -12.10
N SER A 474 -0.31 -10.24 -11.06
CA SER A 474 0.94 -9.96 -10.37
C SER A 474 1.92 -11.14 -10.46
N GLY A 475 1.96 -11.83 -11.62
CA GLY A 475 2.87 -12.96 -11.90
C GLY A 475 4.36 -12.64 -11.81
N HIS A 476 4.73 -11.37 -11.92
CA HIS A 476 6.09 -10.87 -11.74
C HIS A 476 6.44 -10.56 -10.26
N ILE A 477 5.45 -10.63 -9.36
CA ILE A 477 5.61 -10.47 -7.91
C ILE A 477 5.46 -11.83 -7.21
N PHE A 478 4.33 -12.51 -7.43
CA PHE A 478 3.96 -13.71 -6.68
C PHE A 478 4.23 -15.00 -7.46
N SER A 479 4.61 -16.05 -6.75
CA SER A 479 4.79 -17.38 -7.31
C SER A 479 3.54 -18.26 -7.18
N MET A 480 2.79 -18.11 -6.07
CA MET A 480 1.56 -18.85 -5.78
C MET A 480 0.50 -17.94 -5.15
N LEU A 481 -0.77 -18.29 -5.38
CA LEU A 481 -1.96 -17.63 -4.85
C LEU A 481 -2.88 -18.65 -4.15
N PHE A 482 -3.42 -18.28 -3.00
CA PHE A 482 -4.37 -19.09 -2.22
C PHE A 482 -5.66 -18.30 -1.94
N SER A 483 -6.64 -18.44 -2.84
CA SER A 483 -7.88 -17.66 -2.83
C SER A 483 -9.03 -18.47 -2.24
N TYR A 484 -9.43 -18.16 -1.01
CA TYR A 484 -10.57 -18.80 -0.35
C TYR A 484 -11.82 -17.93 -0.48
N VAL A 485 -12.90 -18.47 -1.07
CA VAL A 485 -14.22 -17.82 -1.22
C VAL A 485 -14.13 -16.36 -1.69
N GLY A 486 -13.30 -16.11 -2.70
CA GLY A 486 -13.06 -14.77 -3.25
C GLY A 486 -14.07 -14.37 -4.32
N VAL A 487 -14.23 -13.06 -4.50
CA VAL A 487 -14.90 -12.46 -5.66
C VAL A 487 -13.91 -12.38 -6.83
N HIS A 488 -14.33 -12.84 -8.01
CA HIS A 488 -13.55 -12.78 -9.26
C HIS A 488 -14.08 -11.75 -10.25
N LYS A 489 -15.32 -11.31 -10.04
CA LYS A 489 -15.99 -10.27 -10.83
C LYS A 489 -16.87 -9.42 -9.91
N PRO A 490 -16.39 -8.24 -9.46
CA PRO A 490 -17.08 -7.38 -8.50
C PRO A 490 -18.53 -7.05 -8.86
N SER A 491 -18.82 -6.82 -10.15
CA SER A 491 -20.15 -6.45 -10.65
C SER A 491 -21.20 -7.58 -10.58
N GLU A 492 -20.77 -8.82 -10.33
CA GLU A 492 -21.66 -9.98 -10.23
C GLU A 492 -21.74 -10.55 -8.81
N SER A 493 -21.17 -9.87 -7.80
CA SER A 493 -21.32 -10.29 -6.40
C SER A 493 -22.69 -9.89 -5.84
N PRO A 494 -23.53 -10.84 -5.37
CA PRO A 494 -24.90 -10.55 -4.94
C PRO A 494 -24.99 -9.56 -3.77
N SER A 495 -24.15 -9.74 -2.74
CA SER A 495 -24.24 -8.93 -1.51
C SER A 495 -23.22 -7.80 -1.44
N PHE A 496 -22.14 -7.85 -2.23
CA PHE A 496 -21.00 -6.95 -2.03
C PHE A 496 -20.80 -5.92 -3.14
N THR A 497 -21.59 -5.94 -4.22
CA THR A 497 -21.49 -4.93 -5.29
C THR A 497 -21.60 -3.50 -4.75
N SER A 498 -22.49 -3.24 -3.78
CA SER A 498 -22.64 -1.92 -3.14
C SER A 498 -21.38 -1.45 -2.39
N SER A 499 -20.63 -2.38 -1.80
CA SER A 499 -19.35 -2.08 -1.15
C SER A 499 -18.32 -1.60 -2.17
N PHE A 500 -18.18 -2.29 -3.31
CA PHE A 500 -17.31 -1.85 -4.41
C PHE A 500 -17.74 -0.48 -4.96
N LYS A 501 -19.04 -0.21 -5.09
CA LYS A 501 -19.53 1.11 -5.50
C LYS A 501 -19.08 2.23 -4.55
N GLY A 502 -19.01 1.96 -3.24
CA GLY A 502 -18.55 2.93 -2.24
C GLY A 502 -17.07 3.32 -2.36
N ILE A 503 -16.23 2.43 -2.88
CA ILE A 503 -14.77 2.66 -3.02
C ILE A 503 -14.34 2.98 -4.45
N PHE A 504 -15.00 2.43 -5.48
CA PHE A 504 -14.71 2.71 -6.89
C PHE A 504 -15.49 3.92 -7.40
N GLY A 505 -16.74 4.06 -6.96
CA GLY A 505 -17.77 4.91 -7.56
C GLY A 505 -18.88 4.06 -8.20
N ASP A 506 -20.13 4.54 -8.13
CA ASP A 506 -21.28 3.85 -8.74
C ASP A 506 -21.27 4.01 -10.28
N PRO A 507 -21.19 2.90 -11.06
CA PRO A 507 -21.30 2.93 -12.53
C PRO A 507 -22.51 3.67 -13.07
N ALA A 508 -23.61 3.67 -12.33
CA ALA A 508 -24.86 4.30 -12.73
C ALA A 508 -24.80 5.84 -12.62
N VAL A 509 -23.79 6.37 -11.93
CA VAL A 509 -23.65 7.79 -11.63
C VAL A 509 -22.44 8.40 -12.32
N TYR A 510 -21.29 7.73 -12.26
CA TYR A 510 -20.04 8.24 -12.82
C TYR A 510 -19.25 7.15 -13.52
N THR A 511 -18.51 7.54 -14.56
CA THR A 511 -17.42 6.71 -15.12
C THR A 511 -16.13 7.00 -14.36
N CYS A 512 -15.71 6.06 -13.51
CA CYS A 512 -14.45 6.16 -12.77
C CYS A 512 -13.35 5.35 -13.46
N TYR A 513 -12.19 5.97 -13.66
CA TYR A 513 -11.04 5.34 -14.30
C TYR A 513 -10.02 4.84 -13.28
N TYR A 514 -9.30 3.78 -13.65
CA TYR A 514 -8.21 3.23 -12.86
C TYR A 514 -6.87 3.89 -13.23
N SER A 515 -6.02 4.15 -12.24
CA SER A 515 -4.62 4.54 -12.45
C SER A 515 -3.73 3.76 -11.49
N ASN A 516 -2.62 3.21 -12.00
CA ASN A 516 -1.65 2.45 -11.20
C ASN A 516 -0.23 3.00 -11.32
N GLU A 517 -0.05 4.29 -11.61
CA GLU A 517 1.27 4.90 -11.82
C GLU A 517 2.26 4.60 -10.67
N ALA A 518 1.78 4.59 -9.43
CA ALA A 518 2.59 4.27 -8.26
C ALA A 518 3.11 2.81 -8.21
N LEU A 519 2.50 1.89 -8.99
CA LEU A 519 2.94 0.51 -9.14
C LEU A 519 4.05 0.32 -10.20
N GLU A 520 4.34 1.34 -11.02
CA GLU A 520 5.39 1.27 -12.06
C GLU A 520 6.73 0.79 -11.49
N ARG A 521 7.11 1.32 -10.32
CA ARG A 521 8.37 0.97 -9.64
C ARG A 521 8.50 -0.52 -9.28
N PHE A 522 7.39 -1.25 -9.22
CA PHE A 522 7.36 -2.69 -8.92
C PHE A 522 7.26 -3.57 -10.19
N GLY A 523 7.24 -2.96 -11.38
CA GLY A 523 7.24 -3.69 -12.65
C GLY A 523 5.86 -3.90 -13.28
N TYR A 524 4.83 -3.17 -12.82
CA TYR A 524 3.51 -3.20 -13.44
C TYR A 524 3.49 -2.36 -14.72
N PRO A 525 2.75 -2.80 -15.76
CA PRO A 525 2.38 -1.93 -16.87
C PRO A 525 1.63 -0.70 -16.35
N VAL A 526 2.04 0.48 -16.79
CA VAL A 526 1.45 1.75 -16.33
C VAL A 526 0.15 2.02 -17.06
N ILE A 527 -0.88 2.29 -16.26
CA ILE A 527 -2.19 2.80 -16.63
C ILE A 527 -2.31 4.17 -15.96
N ARG A 528 -2.50 5.20 -16.77
CA ARG A 528 -2.74 6.57 -16.35
C ARG A 528 -4.22 6.91 -16.48
N PRO A 529 -4.72 7.93 -15.78
CA PRO A 529 -6.10 8.37 -15.94
C PRO A 529 -6.49 8.67 -17.40
N GLN A 530 -5.53 9.13 -18.22
CA GLN A 530 -5.77 9.46 -19.63
C GLN A 530 -5.98 8.22 -20.51
N ASP A 531 -5.52 7.04 -20.08
CA ASP A 531 -5.70 5.78 -20.82
C ASP A 531 -7.16 5.29 -20.78
N SER A 532 -8.02 5.94 -19.98
CA SER A 532 -9.47 5.73 -19.93
C SER A 532 -9.86 4.26 -19.62
N VAL A 533 -9.02 3.54 -18.87
CA VAL A 533 -9.32 2.18 -18.42
C VAL A 533 -10.38 2.23 -17.32
N TYR A 534 -11.56 1.69 -17.63
CA TYR A 534 -12.67 1.66 -16.69
C TYR A 534 -12.39 0.70 -15.52
N VAL A 535 -12.60 1.16 -14.29
CA VAL A 535 -12.18 0.42 -13.08
C VAL A 535 -12.89 -0.93 -12.93
N TRP A 536 -14.17 -1.02 -13.30
CA TRP A 536 -14.95 -2.25 -13.17
C TRP A 536 -14.53 -3.31 -14.19
N ASP A 537 -14.12 -2.88 -15.39
CA ASP A 537 -13.58 -3.77 -16.43
C ASP A 537 -12.18 -4.25 -16.06
N TYR A 538 -11.35 -3.35 -15.49
CA TYR A 538 -10.00 -3.71 -15.02
C TYR A 538 -10.04 -4.84 -13.97
N TRP A 539 -11.02 -4.80 -13.06
CA TRP A 539 -11.21 -5.78 -12.00
C TRP A 539 -12.15 -6.95 -12.37
N ASP A 540 -12.53 -7.10 -13.63
CA ASP A 540 -13.19 -8.31 -14.14
C ASP A 540 -12.13 -9.32 -14.60
N ASN A 541 -11.92 -10.41 -13.84
CA ASN A 541 -10.97 -11.46 -14.23
C ASN A 541 -11.34 -12.11 -15.56
N THR A 542 -12.64 -12.28 -15.84
CA THR A 542 -13.12 -13.00 -17.01
C THR A 542 -12.76 -12.27 -18.30
N GLN A 543 -12.78 -10.94 -18.26
CA GLN A 543 -12.36 -10.08 -19.37
C GLN A 543 -10.84 -9.96 -19.41
N TRP A 544 -10.20 -9.68 -18.27
CA TRP A 544 -8.75 -9.45 -18.21
C TRP A 544 -7.95 -10.67 -18.69
N LEU A 545 -8.32 -11.88 -18.26
CA LEU A 545 -7.63 -13.12 -18.67
C LEU A 545 -7.67 -13.31 -20.19
N ARG A 546 -8.85 -13.11 -20.81
CA ARG A 546 -9.06 -13.27 -22.25
C ARG A 546 -8.39 -12.18 -23.07
N ALA A 547 -8.28 -10.97 -22.53
CA ALA A 547 -7.59 -9.85 -23.16
C ALA A 547 -6.06 -9.98 -23.08
N ASN A 548 -5.53 -10.77 -22.13
CA ASN A 548 -4.10 -10.86 -21.86
C ASN A 548 -3.56 -12.30 -21.98
N PRO A 549 -3.86 -13.07 -23.04
CA PRO A 549 -3.61 -14.52 -23.09
C PRO A 549 -2.13 -14.90 -22.95
N THR A 550 -1.20 -14.02 -23.30
CA THR A 550 0.26 -14.22 -23.21
C THR A 550 0.89 -13.70 -21.91
N THR A 551 0.13 -12.98 -21.07
CA THR A 551 0.63 -12.54 -19.76
C THR A 551 0.65 -13.71 -18.80
N GLU A 552 1.79 -13.92 -18.14
CA GLU A 552 1.95 -15.01 -17.19
C GLU A 552 1.38 -14.68 -15.81
N THR A 553 0.64 -15.63 -15.25
CA THR A 553 0.00 -15.53 -13.92
C THR A 553 0.71 -16.47 -12.94
N PRO A 554 0.68 -16.21 -11.62
CA PRO A 554 1.11 -17.20 -10.64
C PRO A 554 0.23 -18.47 -10.71
N TRP A 555 0.67 -19.56 -10.08
CA TRP A 555 -0.24 -20.68 -9.82
C TRP A 555 -1.31 -20.25 -8.83
N ILE A 556 -2.59 -20.45 -9.16
CA ILE A 556 -3.70 -20.13 -8.25
C ILE A 556 -4.44 -21.40 -7.80
N ALA A 557 -4.49 -21.60 -6.48
CA ALA A 557 -5.45 -22.51 -5.87
C ALA A 557 -6.66 -21.68 -5.42
N LEU A 558 -7.86 -22.02 -5.89
CA LEU A 558 -9.09 -21.31 -5.57
C LEU A 558 -10.18 -22.22 -5.02
N SER A 559 -11.03 -21.67 -4.15
CA SER A 559 -12.27 -22.31 -3.72
C SER A 559 -13.46 -21.35 -3.65
N ASN A 560 -14.65 -21.84 -3.98
CA ASN A 560 -15.91 -21.11 -3.79
C ASN A 560 -17.00 -22.07 -3.34
N GLY A 561 -17.80 -21.64 -2.36
CA GLY A 561 -18.99 -22.39 -1.96
C GLY A 561 -20.08 -22.27 -3.01
N LEU A 562 -20.65 -23.39 -3.39
CA LEU A 562 -21.69 -23.45 -4.41
C LEU A 562 -22.96 -22.74 -3.92
N ASN A 563 -23.32 -22.92 -2.66
CA ASN A 563 -24.43 -22.25 -1.97
C ASN A 563 -24.01 -20.96 -1.22
N ASP A 564 -22.88 -20.33 -1.57
CA ASP A 564 -22.50 -19.03 -1.01
C ASP A 564 -23.36 -17.91 -1.62
N GLY A 565 -24.40 -17.50 -0.91
CA GLY A 565 -25.31 -16.44 -1.32
C GLY A 565 -24.72 -15.03 -1.26
N GLN A 566 -23.58 -14.82 -0.58
CA GLN A 566 -22.98 -13.50 -0.43
C GLN A 566 -21.95 -13.21 -1.53
N ILE A 567 -21.00 -14.13 -1.74
CA ILE A 567 -19.97 -14.03 -2.78
C ILE A 567 -20.56 -14.32 -4.16
N GLY A 568 -21.45 -15.31 -4.25
CA GLY A 568 -22.12 -15.73 -5.48
C GLY A 568 -21.33 -16.76 -6.29
N TRP A 569 -22.00 -17.82 -6.71
CA TRP A 569 -21.45 -18.94 -7.49
C TRP A 569 -21.23 -18.66 -8.98
N PRO A 570 -22.14 -18.00 -9.73
CA PRO A 570 -22.01 -17.86 -11.19
C PRO A 570 -20.73 -17.14 -11.65
N GLN A 571 -20.20 -16.21 -10.86
CA GLN A 571 -18.96 -15.51 -11.18
C GLN A 571 -17.72 -16.43 -11.07
N ALA A 572 -17.74 -17.41 -10.16
CA ALA A 572 -16.65 -18.37 -10.01
C ALA A 572 -16.57 -19.33 -11.21
N THR A 573 -17.72 -19.78 -11.73
CA THR A 573 -17.76 -20.66 -12.92
C THR A 573 -17.25 -19.93 -14.17
N LYS A 574 -17.61 -18.65 -14.34
CA LYS A 574 -17.09 -17.81 -15.44
C LYS A 574 -15.59 -17.56 -15.33
N ASN A 575 -15.08 -17.36 -14.10
CA ASN A 575 -13.65 -17.20 -13.86
C ASN A 575 -12.88 -18.49 -14.16
N GLU A 576 -13.38 -19.65 -13.74
CA GLU A 576 -12.79 -20.96 -14.09
C GLU A 576 -12.73 -21.15 -15.61
N ALA A 577 -13.82 -20.87 -16.31
CA ALA A 577 -13.86 -20.99 -17.75
C ALA A 577 -12.80 -20.11 -18.43
N ALA A 578 -12.63 -18.86 -17.96
CA ALA A 578 -11.60 -17.96 -18.47
C ALA A 578 -10.17 -18.46 -18.19
N LEU A 579 -9.91 -19.01 -16.99
CA LEU A 579 -8.62 -19.63 -16.66
C LEU A 579 -8.31 -20.83 -17.56
N ARG A 580 -9.32 -21.69 -17.80
CA ARG A 580 -9.23 -22.88 -18.64
C ARG A 580 -9.00 -22.53 -20.12
N GLU A 581 -9.79 -21.60 -20.66
CA GLU A 581 -9.70 -21.12 -22.04
C GLU A 581 -8.33 -20.50 -22.33
N THR A 582 -7.79 -19.75 -21.37
CA THR A 582 -6.51 -19.04 -21.51
C THR A 582 -5.31 -19.82 -20.97
N LYS A 583 -5.50 -21.11 -20.65
CA LYS A 583 -4.45 -22.05 -20.23
C LYS A 583 -3.61 -21.53 -19.06
N ARG A 584 -4.25 -21.06 -17.98
CA ARG A 584 -3.55 -20.61 -16.75
C ARG A 584 -3.21 -21.76 -15.81
N PRO A 585 -2.14 -21.65 -15.02
CA PRO A 585 -1.85 -22.60 -13.94
C PRO A 585 -2.84 -22.43 -12.79
N TYR A 586 -3.78 -23.37 -12.63
CA TYR A 586 -4.73 -23.36 -11.52
C TYR A 586 -5.26 -24.74 -11.13
N ASN A 587 -5.82 -24.77 -9.93
CA ASN A 587 -6.76 -25.80 -9.50
C ASN A 587 -7.95 -25.14 -8.75
N PHE A 588 -9.12 -25.74 -8.85
CA PHE A 588 -10.36 -25.18 -8.29
C PHE A 588 -11.12 -26.23 -7.48
N HIS A 589 -11.66 -25.82 -6.34
CA HIS A 589 -12.49 -26.66 -5.46
C HIS A 589 -13.82 -25.98 -5.13
N TRP A 590 -14.89 -26.77 -5.03
CA TRP A 590 -16.16 -26.31 -4.50
C TRP A 590 -16.86 -27.39 -3.69
N ASP A 591 -17.74 -26.96 -2.80
CA ASP A 591 -18.66 -27.79 -2.03
C ASP A 591 -19.88 -26.97 -1.56
N MET A 592 -20.75 -27.61 -0.76
CA MET A 592 -21.95 -27.02 -0.16
C MET A 592 -21.71 -26.32 1.19
N GLN A 593 -20.46 -26.00 1.56
CA GLN A 593 -20.17 -25.31 2.83
C GLN A 593 -20.36 -23.79 2.75
N GLY A 594 -20.86 -23.26 1.63
CA GLY A 594 -21.08 -21.83 1.41
C GLY A 594 -19.80 -21.03 1.65
N HIS A 595 -19.88 -20.02 2.51
CA HIS A 595 -18.74 -19.16 2.85
C HIS A 595 -17.60 -19.89 3.58
N GLY A 596 -17.82 -21.13 4.04
CA GLY A 596 -16.82 -21.98 4.67
C GLY A 596 -15.97 -22.83 3.71
N CYS A 597 -16.20 -22.75 2.40
CA CYS A 597 -15.51 -23.59 1.42
C CYS A 597 -13.98 -23.33 1.41
N GLN A 598 -13.19 -24.39 1.57
CA GLN A 598 -11.74 -24.28 1.76
C GLN A 598 -10.92 -24.55 0.50
N VAL A 599 -9.81 -23.83 0.33
CA VAL A 599 -8.87 -24.11 -0.75
C VAL A 599 -8.26 -25.51 -0.58
N ARG A 600 -7.90 -26.09 -1.72
CA ARG A 600 -7.29 -27.41 -1.84
C ARG A 600 -5.99 -27.26 -2.64
N TYR A 601 -4.87 -27.82 -2.19
CA TYR A 601 -3.55 -27.66 -2.87
C TYR A 601 -3.18 -28.86 -3.75
N PRO A 602 -2.62 -28.67 -4.97
CA PRO A 602 -2.30 -29.77 -5.87
C PRO A 602 -1.22 -30.70 -5.30
N GLY A 603 -1.21 -31.96 -5.73
CA GLY A 603 -0.18 -32.94 -5.38
C GLY A 603 -0.29 -33.54 -3.97
N SER A 604 0.76 -34.26 -3.55
CA SER A 604 0.85 -34.96 -2.25
C SER A 604 1.20 -34.05 -1.06
N GLY A 605 1.36 -32.74 -1.30
CA GLY A 605 1.68 -31.71 -0.32
C GLY A 605 1.58 -30.35 -0.96
N ILE A 606 2.14 -29.29 -0.36
CA ILE A 606 2.23 -28.01 -1.08
C ILE A 606 3.39 -28.11 -2.07
N VAL A 607 3.12 -28.12 -3.37
CA VAL A 607 4.19 -27.96 -4.38
C VAL A 607 4.71 -26.53 -4.29
N GLU A 608 6.04 -26.35 -4.17
CA GLU A 608 6.64 -25.02 -4.17
C GLU A 608 6.87 -24.57 -5.62
N PHE A 609 6.26 -23.44 -5.98
CA PHE A 609 6.45 -22.83 -7.28
C PHE A 609 7.38 -21.64 -7.14
N LYS A 610 8.39 -21.57 -8.00
CA LYS A 610 9.19 -20.35 -8.15
C LYS A 610 8.56 -19.45 -9.20
N LYS A 611 8.69 -18.15 -8.99
CA LYS A 611 8.07 -17.09 -9.78
C LYS A 611 8.22 -17.26 -11.30
N TYR A 612 9.45 -17.50 -11.76
CA TYR A 612 9.82 -17.66 -13.18
C TYR A 612 10.12 -19.10 -13.60
N GLN A 613 9.79 -20.08 -12.77
CA GLN A 613 9.93 -21.47 -13.18
C GLN A 613 8.79 -21.85 -14.13
N SER A 614 9.13 -22.49 -15.25
CA SER A 614 8.13 -23.05 -16.16
C SER A 614 7.28 -24.10 -15.45
N VAL A 615 6.01 -24.25 -15.87
CA VAL A 615 5.05 -25.14 -15.21
C VAL A 615 4.17 -25.87 -16.23
N PRO A 616 3.72 -27.10 -15.92
CA PRO A 616 2.69 -27.77 -16.70
C PRO A 616 1.33 -27.19 -16.33
N VAL A 617 0.56 -26.76 -17.31
CA VAL A 617 -0.85 -26.40 -17.13
C VAL A 617 -1.74 -27.52 -17.63
N PHE A 618 -2.71 -27.90 -16.81
CA PHE A 618 -3.66 -28.96 -17.10
C PHE A 618 -4.99 -28.38 -17.55
N SER A 619 -5.56 -28.92 -18.63
CA SER A 619 -6.93 -28.63 -19.04
C SER A 619 -7.59 -29.88 -19.60
N ASN A 620 -8.92 -29.92 -19.65
CA ASN A 620 -9.68 -31.07 -20.16
C ASN A 620 -9.27 -32.43 -19.54
N CYS A 621 -8.99 -32.47 -18.22
CA CYS A 621 -8.71 -33.74 -17.52
C CYS A 621 -10.00 -34.53 -17.31
N SER A 622 -9.96 -35.82 -17.61
CA SER A 622 -11.04 -36.78 -17.39
C SER A 622 -11.44 -36.98 -15.92
N PHE A 623 -10.69 -36.42 -14.96
CA PHE A 623 -11.04 -36.44 -13.53
C PHE A 623 -11.72 -35.16 -13.04
N ASN A 624 -11.84 -34.13 -13.88
CA ASN A 624 -12.52 -32.91 -13.49
C ASN A 624 -13.99 -33.22 -13.24
N THR A 625 -14.53 -32.76 -12.11
CA THR A 625 -15.95 -32.84 -11.84
C THR A 625 -16.70 -31.84 -12.72
N ASP A 626 -17.89 -32.20 -13.20
CA ASP A 626 -18.74 -31.27 -13.93
C ASP A 626 -19.11 -30.07 -13.04
N ILE A 627 -18.82 -28.86 -13.50
CA ILE A 627 -19.12 -27.64 -12.74
C ILE A 627 -20.60 -27.26 -13.00
N PRO A 628 -21.46 -27.25 -11.97
CA PRO A 628 -22.85 -26.82 -12.14
C PRO A 628 -22.93 -25.32 -12.46
N PRO A 629 -23.74 -24.87 -13.44
CA PRO A 629 -23.87 -23.43 -13.76
C PRO A 629 -24.47 -22.60 -12.61
N SER A 630 -25.37 -23.21 -11.84
CA SER A 630 -26.06 -22.58 -10.71
C SER A 630 -26.30 -23.58 -9.57
N VAL A 631 -26.74 -23.08 -8.41
CA VAL A 631 -27.09 -23.93 -7.26
C VAL A 631 -28.22 -24.90 -7.58
N SER A 632 -29.17 -24.49 -8.41
CA SER A 632 -30.29 -25.32 -8.83
C SER A 632 -29.90 -26.46 -9.78
N ASP A 633 -28.72 -26.41 -10.41
CA ASP A 633 -28.24 -27.46 -11.33
C ASP A 633 -27.42 -28.55 -10.61
N THR A 634 -27.45 -28.53 -9.27
CA THR A 634 -26.67 -29.44 -8.45
C THR A 634 -27.29 -30.84 -8.42
N THR A 635 -26.44 -31.84 -8.56
CA THR A 635 -26.73 -33.27 -8.44
C THR A 635 -25.89 -33.88 -7.32
N ALA A 636 -26.14 -35.15 -7.00
CA ALA A 636 -25.34 -35.87 -6.01
C ALA A 636 -23.85 -35.93 -6.37
N THR A 637 -23.49 -35.90 -7.66
CA THR A 637 -22.11 -36.10 -8.14
C THR A 637 -21.33 -34.80 -8.34
N ASN A 638 -22.00 -33.63 -8.36
CA ASN A 638 -21.35 -32.33 -8.56
C ASN A 638 -21.60 -31.30 -7.43
N SER A 639 -22.31 -31.69 -6.37
CA SER A 639 -22.48 -30.89 -5.14
C SER A 639 -21.16 -30.59 -4.41
N LYS A 640 -20.12 -31.36 -4.72
CA LYS A 640 -18.72 -31.12 -4.36
C LYS A 640 -17.87 -31.58 -5.54
N GLY A 641 -16.85 -30.81 -5.88
CA GLY A 641 -15.98 -31.18 -6.99
C GLY A 641 -14.66 -30.45 -7.00
N GLU A 642 -13.79 -30.90 -7.90
CA GLU A 642 -12.45 -30.38 -8.06
C GLU A 642 -12.03 -30.37 -9.55
N VAL A 643 -11.18 -29.41 -9.89
CA VAL A 643 -10.52 -29.29 -11.21
C VAL A 643 -9.01 -29.30 -11.00
N ASN A 644 -8.31 -30.08 -11.83
CA ASN A 644 -6.84 -30.16 -11.87
C ASN A 644 -6.17 -30.55 -10.54
N ARG A 645 -6.84 -31.40 -9.74
CA ARG A 645 -6.41 -31.74 -8.38
C ARG A 645 -5.19 -32.68 -8.32
N TYR A 646 -5.22 -33.75 -9.10
CA TYR A 646 -4.48 -34.98 -8.81
C TYR A 646 -3.07 -35.04 -9.43
N PHE A 647 -2.51 -33.91 -9.83
CA PHE A 647 -1.22 -33.86 -10.53
C PHE A 647 -0.08 -33.49 -9.60
N ASP A 648 1.06 -34.14 -9.79
CA ASP A 648 2.32 -33.88 -9.08
C ASP A 648 3.48 -34.01 -10.06
N TRP A 649 4.55 -33.25 -9.86
CA TRP A 649 5.71 -33.24 -10.75
C TRP A 649 6.99 -32.87 -10.00
N LYS A 650 8.11 -33.26 -10.61
CA LYS A 650 9.43 -32.97 -10.09
C LYS A 650 9.91 -31.62 -10.60
N ALA A 651 9.85 -30.60 -9.75
CA ALA A 651 10.28 -29.25 -10.11
C ALA A 651 11.75 -29.18 -10.55
N ASP A 652 12.60 -30.06 -10.03
CA ASP A 652 14.02 -30.22 -10.38
C ASP A 652 14.27 -31.00 -11.68
N SER A 653 13.24 -31.69 -12.21
CA SER A 653 13.32 -32.37 -13.51
C SER A 653 13.07 -31.45 -14.71
N ILE A 654 12.70 -30.19 -14.45
CA ILE A 654 12.31 -29.26 -15.50
C ILE A 654 13.54 -28.86 -16.32
N VAL A 655 13.50 -29.16 -17.62
CA VAL A 655 14.42 -28.62 -18.61
C VAL A 655 13.68 -27.55 -19.38
N ASP A 656 14.29 -26.37 -19.50
CA ASP A 656 13.77 -25.25 -20.31
C ASP A 656 14.97 -24.67 -21.06
N GLN A 657 15.16 -25.13 -22.29
CA GLN A 657 16.24 -24.75 -23.20
C GLN A 657 15.63 -24.30 -24.52
N THR A 658 16.39 -23.55 -25.31
CA THR A 658 15.91 -22.96 -26.58
C THR A 658 15.26 -23.95 -27.52
N ASP A 659 15.73 -25.20 -27.53
CA ASP A 659 15.29 -26.26 -28.41
C ASP A 659 14.39 -27.30 -27.74
N ARG A 660 14.28 -27.32 -26.40
CA ARG A 660 13.48 -28.34 -25.70
C ARG A 660 12.96 -27.92 -24.32
N TRP A 661 11.82 -28.49 -23.98
CA TRP A 661 11.25 -28.45 -22.63
C TRP A 661 10.96 -29.86 -22.15
N GLU A 662 11.30 -30.18 -20.91
CA GLU A 662 11.06 -31.52 -20.33
C GLU A 662 10.52 -31.40 -18.91
N ILE A 663 9.65 -32.33 -18.50
CA ILE A 663 9.15 -32.43 -17.14
C ILE A 663 8.76 -33.87 -16.78
N SER A 664 9.07 -34.32 -15.56
CA SER A 664 8.54 -35.57 -15.02
C SER A 664 7.31 -35.34 -14.16
N LEU A 665 6.17 -35.94 -14.54
CA LEU A 665 4.90 -35.82 -13.82
C LEU A 665 4.23 -37.17 -13.55
N LYS A 666 3.31 -37.19 -12.58
CA LYS A 666 2.46 -38.35 -12.22
C LYS A 666 1.11 -37.88 -11.69
N LEU A 667 0.19 -38.84 -11.54
CA LEU A 667 -0.93 -38.73 -10.63
C LEU A 667 -0.46 -38.94 -9.19
N ALA A 668 -0.91 -38.09 -8.28
CA ALA A 668 -0.59 -38.20 -6.87
C ALA A 668 -1.86 -38.37 -6.01
N TYR A 669 -1.68 -39.12 -4.94
CA TYR A 669 -2.53 -39.05 -3.76
C TYR A 669 -2.43 -37.66 -3.15
N VAL A 670 -3.54 -37.18 -2.57
CA VAL A 670 -3.57 -35.87 -1.96
C VAL A 670 -3.74 -36.01 -0.44
N ASP A 671 -2.64 -35.79 0.27
CA ASP A 671 -2.50 -36.10 1.71
C ASP A 671 -2.93 -34.93 2.63
N ASN A 672 -3.29 -33.78 2.05
CA ASN A 672 -3.69 -32.58 2.82
C ASN A 672 -5.17 -32.55 3.24
N VAL A 673 -5.89 -33.66 3.06
CA VAL A 673 -7.25 -33.88 3.55
C VAL A 673 -7.28 -35.25 4.21
N TYR A 674 -7.96 -35.39 5.35
CA TYR A 674 -8.15 -36.68 6.00
C TYR A 674 -9.61 -37.14 5.84
N PRO A 675 -9.86 -38.36 5.32
CA PRO A 675 -8.87 -39.28 4.73
C PRO A 675 -8.28 -38.75 3.41
N PRO A 676 -7.06 -39.17 3.02
CA PRO A 676 -6.42 -38.78 1.77
C PRO A 676 -7.34 -39.06 0.57
N THR A 677 -7.43 -38.10 -0.35
CA THR A 677 -8.24 -38.27 -1.56
C THR A 677 -7.39 -38.96 -2.62
N LEU A 678 -7.82 -40.14 -3.06
CA LEU A 678 -7.13 -40.92 -4.08
C LEU A 678 -7.57 -40.46 -5.49
N PRO A 679 -6.69 -40.54 -6.51
CA PRO A 679 -7.11 -40.39 -7.89
C PRO A 679 -8.25 -41.37 -8.23
N PRO A 680 -9.30 -40.94 -8.96
CA PRO A 680 -10.46 -41.79 -9.28
C PRO A 680 -10.12 -43.05 -10.10
N ALA A 681 -9.04 -43.03 -10.86
CA ALA A 681 -8.55 -44.15 -11.66
C ALA A 681 -7.02 -44.18 -11.76
N ASP A 682 -6.46 -45.20 -12.41
CA ASP A 682 -5.01 -45.36 -12.60
C ASP A 682 -4.39 -44.42 -13.64
N SER A 683 -5.22 -43.83 -14.51
CA SER A 683 -4.81 -42.86 -15.52
C SER A 683 -5.83 -41.73 -15.72
N CYS A 684 -5.38 -40.48 -15.89
CA CYS A 684 -6.18 -39.38 -16.44
C CYS A 684 -5.74 -39.09 -17.87
N ALA A 685 -6.69 -38.91 -18.79
CA ALA A 685 -6.45 -38.25 -20.07
C ALA A 685 -6.56 -36.74 -19.87
N VAL A 686 -5.51 -35.98 -20.18
CA VAL A 686 -5.42 -34.54 -19.89
C VAL A 686 -4.65 -33.80 -20.98
N ASP A 687 -5.06 -32.57 -21.26
CA ASP A 687 -4.28 -31.66 -22.09
C ASP A 687 -3.19 -30.97 -21.26
N ILE A 688 -1.96 -30.97 -21.74
CA ILE A 688 -0.82 -30.34 -21.07
C ILE A 688 -0.27 -29.19 -21.92
N THR A 689 -0.21 -27.99 -21.34
CA THR A 689 0.34 -26.77 -21.94
C THR A 689 1.50 -26.26 -21.08
N PRO A 690 2.75 -26.24 -21.55
CA PRO A 690 3.85 -25.56 -20.85
C PRO A 690 3.59 -24.06 -20.76
N ARG A 691 3.78 -23.48 -19.58
CA ARG A 691 3.67 -22.03 -19.32
C ARG A 691 4.87 -21.51 -18.55
N LYS A 692 5.06 -20.19 -18.56
CA LYS A 692 6.23 -19.52 -17.97
C LYS A 692 7.55 -20.05 -18.54
N LEU A 693 7.57 -20.36 -19.83
CA LEU A 693 8.79 -20.76 -20.53
C LEU A 693 9.77 -19.58 -20.51
N GLN A 694 11.01 -19.85 -20.13
CA GLN A 694 12.08 -18.85 -20.04
C GLN A 694 13.03 -18.93 -21.24
N ALA A 695 13.23 -20.12 -21.82
CA ALA A 695 14.21 -20.34 -22.86
C ALA A 695 13.66 -20.98 -24.12
N LEU A 696 12.76 -21.98 -24.02
CA LEU A 696 12.18 -22.65 -25.20
C LEU A 696 11.65 -21.63 -26.19
N GLU A 697 12.09 -21.72 -27.45
CA GLU A 697 11.58 -20.84 -28.49
C GLU A 697 10.13 -21.20 -28.80
N HIS A 698 9.23 -20.25 -28.57
CA HIS A 698 7.82 -20.43 -28.84
C HIS A 698 7.17 -19.17 -29.41
N GLY A 699 6.24 -19.39 -30.32
CA GLY A 699 5.48 -18.34 -31.00
C GLY A 699 4.38 -18.94 -31.87
N PRO A 700 3.43 -18.12 -32.37
CA PRO A 700 2.32 -18.61 -33.17
C PRO A 700 2.78 -19.45 -34.37
N GLY A 701 2.16 -20.62 -34.54
CA GLY A 701 2.48 -21.56 -35.63
C GLY A 701 3.78 -22.35 -35.43
N SER A 702 4.50 -22.18 -34.33
CA SER A 702 5.67 -23.02 -34.00
C SER A 702 5.27 -24.49 -33.89
N THR A 703 6.10 -25.40 -34.38
CA THR A 703 5.84 -26.85 -34.36
C THR A 703 6.88 -27.59 -33.52
N TYR A 704 6.40 -28.60 -32.80
CA TYR A 704 7.19 -29.37 -31.86
C TYR A 704 6.91 -30.86 -32.03
N SER A 705 7.93 -31.69 -31.85
CA SER A 705 7.76 -33.11 -31.54
C SER A 705 7.63 -33.27 -30.04
N TRP A 706 6.72 -34.12 -29.59
CA TRP A 706 6.61 -34.47 -28.17
C TRP A 706 6.78 -35.97 -27.95
N GLU A 707 7.31 -36.33 -26.79
CA GLU A 707 7.57 -37.71 -26.36
C GLU A 707 7.19 -37.87 -24.88
N LEU A 708 6.43 -38.91 -24.56
CA LEU A 708 6.20 -39.37 -23.19
C LEU A 708 6.99 -40.66 -22.97
N ALA A 709 7.94 -40.63 -22.02
CA ALA A 709 8.83 -41.75 -21.74
C ALA A 709 8.76 -42.21 -20.27
N GLN A 710 9.08 -43.48 -20.06
CA GLN A 710 9.37 -44.04 -18.73
C GLN A 710 10.79 -44.63 -18.75
N GLY A 711 11.74 -43.90 -18.16
CA GLY A 711 13.16 -44.22 -18.30
C GLY A 711 13.60 -44.02 -19.75
N VAL A 712 14.16 -45.06 -20.36
CA VAL A 712 14.61 -45.05 -21.77
C VAL A 712 13.52 -45.50 -22.75
N THR A 713 12.35 -45.91 -22.26
CA THR A 713 11.27 -46.43 -23.10
C THR A 713 10.28 -45.33 -23.45
N THR A 714 10.16 -45.02 -24.73
CA THR A 714 9.09 -44.16 -25.26
C THR A 714 7.74 -44.90 -25.19
N LEU A 715 6.75 -44.28 -24.55
CA LEU A 715 5.40 -44.82 -24.39
C LEU A 715 4.42 -44.23 -25.40
N ALA A 716 4.59 -42.96 -25.74
CA ALA A 716 3.81 -42.24 -26.74
C ALA A 716 4.64 -41.10 -27.31
N ASN A 717 4.37 -40.70 -28.55
CA ASN A 717 4.97 -39.53 -29.17
C ASN A 717 4.02 -38.96 -30.22
N GLY A 718 4.32 -37.75 -30.68
CA GLY A 718 3.57 -37.09 -31.74
C GLY A 718 4.10 -35.70 -32.03
N THR A 719 3.28 -34.90 -32.71
CA THR A 719 3.58 -33.49 -32.99
C THR A 719 2.51 -32.57 -32.39
N ALA A 720 2.89 -31.35 -32.07
CA ALA A 720 1.97 -30.29 -31.63
C ALA A 720 2.35 -28.96 -32.29
N THR A 721 1.33 -28.14 -32.55
CA THR A 721 1.50 -26.80 -33.12
C THR A 721 0.99 -25.77 -32.12
N ALA A 722 1.77 -24.71 -31.91
CA ALA A 722 1.37 -23.60 -31.07
C ALA A 722 0.22 -22.80 -31.70
N ASP A 723 -0.73 -22.40 -30.87
CA ASP A 723 -1.90 -21.62 -31.27
C ASP A 723 -1.55 -20.16 -31.66
N SER A 724 -2.58 -19.34 -31.94
CA SER A 724 -2.39 -17.92 -32.29
C SER A 724 -1.75 -17.07 -31.17
N ASN A 725 -1.74 -17.56 -29.93
CA ASN A 725 -1.07 -16.93 -28.79
C ASN A 725 0.33 -17.50 -28.55
N GLY A 726 0.79 -18.46 -29.36
CA GLY A 726 2.08 -19.11 -29.20
C GLY A 726 2.10 -20.14 -28.08
N LEU A 727 0.94 -20.66 -27.65
CA LEU A 727 0.82 -21.70 -26.63
C LEU A 727 0.77 -23.09 -27.29
N VAL A 728 1.69 -23.97 -26.89
CA VAL A 728 1.72 -25.37 -27.37
C VAL A 728 0.98 -26.27 -26.39
N THR A 729 -0.01 -27.02 -26.89
CA THR A 729 -0.80 -27.95 -26.08
C THR A 729 -0.68 -29.36 -26.63
N ILE A 730 -0.37 -30.32 -25.76
CA ILE A 730 -0.41 -31.75 -26.08
C ILE A 730 -1.76 -32.28 -25.63
N PRO A 731 -2.64 -32.70 -26.55
CA PRO A 731 -3.99 -33.10 -26.19
C PRO A 731 -4.02 -34.52 -25.61
N GLN A 732 -4.87 -34.71 -24.61
CA GLN A 732 -5.31 -36.03 -24.12
C GLN A 732 -4.17 -37.01 -23.78
N LEU A 733 -3.10 -36.51 -23.16
CA LEU A 733 -1.99 -37.33 -22.70
C LEU A 733 -2.41 -38.21 -21.52
N SER A 734 -2.05 -39.50 -21.55
CA SER A 734 -2.36 -40.45 -20.48
C SER A 734 -1.33 -40.37 -19.35
N VAL A 735 -1.67 -39.63 -18.28
CA VAL A 735 -0.87 -39.49 -17.06
C VAL A 735 -1.28 -40.56 -16.06
N THR A 736 -0.31 -41.27 -15.48
CA THR A 736 -0.55 -42.38 -14.54
C THR A 736 0.09 -42.13 -13.17
N LYS A 737 -0.10 -43.05 -12.22
CA LYS A 737 0.49 -43.00 -10.86
C LYS A 737 2.02 -43.14 -10.84
N THR A 738 2.66 -43.46 -11.97
CA THR A 738 4.12 -43.57 -12.09
C THR A 738 4.68 -42.31 -12.74
N TYR A 739 5.84 -41.83 -12.26
CA TYR A 739 6.53 -40.73 -12.93
C TYR A 739 6.88 -41.08 -14.37
N ARG A 740 6.45 -40.21 -15.29
CA ARG A 740 6.79 -40.26 -16.71
C ARG A 740 7.31 -38.90 -17.13
N THR A 741 8.30 -38.90 -18.01
CA THR A 741 8.90 -37.67 -18.54
C THR A 741 8.20 -37.30 -19.84
N LEU A 742 7.59 -36.13 -19.86
CA LEU A 742 7.12 -35.49 -21.07
C LEU A 742 8.22 -34.56 -21.59
N LYS A 743 8.58 -34.74 -22.85
CA LYS A 743 9.54 -33.92 -23.59
C LYS A 743 8.85 -33.25 -24.76
N LEU A 744 9.07 -31.96 -24.96
CA LEU A 744 8.80 -31.22 -26.18
C LEU A 744 10.14 -30.80 -26.79
N SER A 745 10.33 -31.03 -28.08
CA SER A 745 11.51 -30.59 -28.83
C SER A 745 11.06 -29.78 -30.03
N CYS A 746 11.71 -28.64 -30.22
CA CYS A 746 11.45 -27.73 -31.32
C CYS A 746 11.76 -28.42 -32.67
N ILE A 747 10.82 -28.35 -33.61
CA ILE A 747 11.05 -28.75 -35.02
C ILE A 747 11.27 -27.50 -35.86
N GLN A 748 10.29 -26.61 -35.84
CA GLN A 748 10.31 -25.33 -36.53
C GLN A 748 9.64 -24.31 -35.62
N CYS A 749 10.44 -23.65 -34.79
CA CYS A 749 9.96 -22.63 -33.87
C CYS A 749 10.27 -21.24 -34.37
N THR A 750 9.35 -20.35 -34.10
CA THR A 750 9.53 -18.92 -34.29
C THR A 750 9.74 -18.30 -32.91
N ALA A 751 10.69 -17.38 -32.80
CA ALA A 751 10.77 -16.53 -31.63
C ALA A 751 9.51 -15.64 -31.60
N GLY A 752 8.51 -16.04 -30.82
CA GLY A 752 7.31 -15.24 -30.60
C GLY A 752 7.58 -14.07 -29.67
N ALA A 753 6.68 -13.07 -29.71
CA ALA A 753 6.64 -11.95 -28.77
C ALA A 753 6.36 -12.37 -27.30
N GLY A 754 6.34 -13.68 -27.02
CA GLY A 754 6.02 -14.33 -25.74
C GLY A 754 7.21 -14.72 -24.89
N LYS A 755 8.46 -14.34 -25.25
CA LYS A 755 9.53 -14.28 -24.23
C LYS A 755 8.92 -13.48 -23.07
N PRO A 756 8.95 -13.97 -21.82
CA PRO A 756 8.58 -13.14 -20.70
C PRO A 756 9.36 -11.85 -20.89
N GLN A 757 8.68 -10.74 -21.16
CA GLN A 757 9.20 -9.47 -20.71
C GLN A 757 9.11 -9.62 -19.21
N THR A 758 10.10 -10.30 -18.63
CA THR A 758 10.42 -10.10 -17.23
C THR A 758 10.46 -8.58 -17.16
N PRO A 759 9.59 -7.93 -16.36
CA PRO A 759 10.00 -6.69 -15.76
C PRO A 759 11.09 -7.15 -14.79
N MET A 760 12.24 -7.51 -15.34
CA MET A 760 13.47 -7.57 -14.61
C MET A 760 13.57 -6.12 -14.20
N MET A 761 13.25 -5.82 -12.94
CA MET A 761 13.60 -4.53 -12.35
C MET A 761 14.97 -4.21 -12.92
N GLU A 762 15.05 -3.15 -13.75
CA GLU A 762 16.28 -2.86 -14.44
C GLU A 762 17.37 -2.81 -13.37
N SER A 763 18.32 -3.73 -13.45
CA SER A 763 19.34 -3.89 -12.42
C SER A 763 20.38 -2.80 -12.68
N TYR A 764 20.10 -1.60 -12.19
CA TYR A 764 21.09 -0.52 -12.19
C TYR A 764 22.17 -0.88 -11.18
N SER A 765 23.39 -1.08 -11.68
CA SER A 765 24.55 -1.36 -10.84
C SER A 765 25.54 -0.20 -10.96
N LEU A 766 26.28 0.05 -9.89
CA LEU A 766 27.36 1.01 -9.85
C LEU A 766 28.45 0.43 -8.97
N ARG A 767 29.62 0.17 -9.55
CA ARG A 767 30.78 -0.38 -8.83
C ARG A 767 32.04 0.29 -9.31
N ASN A 768 33.09 0.26 -8.51
CA ASN A 768 34.39 0.73 -8.92
C ASN A 768 35.46 -0.33 -8.64
N ALA A 769 36.44 -0.46 -9.54
CA ALA A 769 37.60 -1.31 -9.37
C ALA A 769 38.86 -0.64 -9.96
N PRO A 770 40.00 -0.67 -9.24
CA PRO A 770 40.18 -1.18 -7.87
C PRO A 770 39.52 -0.30 -6.79
N ASN A 771 39.32 -0.85 -5.58
CA ASN A 771 38.87 -0.10 -4.39
C ASN A 771 39.46 -0.77 -3.13
N PRO A 772 40.42 -0.16 -2.39
CA PRO A 772 40.99 1.18 -2.60
C PRO A 772 41.77 1.32 -3.92
N PHE A 773 41.96 2.56 -4.39
CA PHE A 773 42.67 2.86 -5.64
C PHE A 773 43.71 3.98 -5.49
N ASN A 774 44.74 3.98 -6.35
CA ASN A 774 45.80 4.99 -6.39
C ASN A 774 46.27 5.29 -7.83
N PRO A 775 46.13 6.52 -8.34
CA PRO A 775 45.01 7.43 -8.13
C PRO A 775 43.84 7.11 -9.09
N GLY A 776 43.90 6.02 -9.85
CA GLY A 776 42.92 5.66 -10.88
C GLY A 776 41.99 4.51 -10.50
N THR A 777 40.68 4.69 -10.70
CA THR A 777 39.67 3.62 -10.65
C THR A 777 38.78 3.68 -11.89
N VAL A 778 38.33 2.52 -12.34
CA VAL A 778 37.25 2.41 -13.32
C VAL A 778 35.94 2.28 -12.55
N ILE A 779 34.95 3.07 -12.93
CA ILE A 779 33.58 3.04 -12.41
C ILE A 779 32.72 2.39 -13.48
N GLU A 780 32.27 1.17 -13.20
CA GLU A 780 31.40 0.40 -14.08
C GLU A 780 29.95 0.57 -13.63
N PHE A 781 29.06 0.81 -14.59
CA PHE A 781 27.64 1.00 -14.29
C PHE A 781 26.73 0.42 -15.38
N ASP A 782 25.51 0.04 -14.97
CA ASP A 782 24.47 -0.42 -15.89
C ASP A 782 23.33 0.60 -15.93
N ALA A 783 23.07 1.14 -17.12
CA ALA A 783 22.08 2.18 -17.39
C ALA A 783 20.67 1.62 -17.70
N GLY A 784 20.45 0.31 -17.56
CA GLY A 784 19.17 -0.33 -17.89
C GLY A 784 19.05 -0.66 -19.38
N LYS A 785 17.96 -1.29 -19.81
CA LYS A 785 17.80 -1.76 -21.21
C LYS A 785 17.36 -0.63 -22.15
N THR A 786 16.77 0.44 -21.60
CA THR A 786 16.24 1.57 -22.36
C THR A 786 17.18 2.77 -22.34
N THR A 787 17.20 3.58 -23.41
CA THR A 787 18.06 4.76 -23.50
C THR A 787 17.52 5.91 -22.66
N GLN A 788 18.18 6.19 -21.52
CA GLN A 788 17.76 7.19 -20.54
C GLN A 788 18.88 8.19 -20.27
N LYS A 789 18.55 9.35 -19.69
CA LYS A 789 19.57 10.31 -19.23
C LYS A 789 20.29 9.73 -18.02
N VAL A 790 21.61 9.60 -18.12
CA VAL A 790 22.48 9.09 -17.08
C VAL A 790 23.50 10.15 -16.69
N THR A 791 23.57 10.45 -15.40
CA THR A 791 24.62 11.30 -14.82
C THR A 791 25.43 10.51 -13.82
N VAL A 792 26.76 10.49 -13.96
CA VAL A 792 27.68 9.88 -12.99
C VAL A 792 28.59 10.97 -12.42
N SER A 793 28.59 11.11 -11.09
CA SER A 793 29.32 12.15 -10.36
C SER A 793 30.05 11.57 -9.15
N VAL A 794 31.13 12.22 -8.72
CA VAL A 794 31.92 11.91 -7.53
C VAL A 794 31.77 13.04 -6.53
N TYR A 795 31.51 12.71 -5.27
CA TYR A 795 31.35 13.64 -4.16
C TYR A 795 32.32 13.28 -3.03
N ASP A 796 32.73 14.26 -2.23
CA ASP A 796 33.37 14.00 -0.93
C ASP A 796 32.32 13.73 0.17
N LEU A 797 32.78 13.44 1.39
CA LEU A 797 31.91 13.16 2.53
C LEU A 797 31.06 14.36 2.99
N SER A 798 31.42 15.60 2.60
CA SER A 798 30.61 16.79 2.89
C SER A 798 29.48 17.00 1.86
N GLY A 799 29.39 16.12 0.85
CA GLY A 799 28.44 16.27 -0.25
C GLY A 799 28.90 17.27 -1.32
N LYS A 800 30.13 17.78 -1.24
CA LYS A 800 30.69 18.66 -2.27
C LYS A 800 31.00 17.85 -3.53
N LEU A 801 30.54 18.34 -4.67
CA LEU A 801 30.81 17.76 -5.98
C LEU A 801 32.31 17.90 -6.33
N ILE A 802 32.98 16.76 -6.49
CA ILE A 802 34.40 16.68 -6.85
C ILE A 802 34.58 16.58 -8.35
N LYS A 803 33.81 15.73 -9.03
CA LYS A 803 33.92 15.52 -10.47
C LYS A 803 32.59 15.05 -11.07
N LYS A 804 32.26 15.52 -12.28
CA LYS A 804 31.22 14.92 -13.13
C LYS A 804 31.90 14.06 -14.19
N LEU A 805 31.58 12.77 -14.23
CA LEU A 805 32.23 11.77 -15.09
C LEU A 805 31.40 11.42 -16.33
N ALA A 806 30.06 11.45 -16.21
CA ALA A 806 29.16 11.24 -17.33
C ALA A 806 27.92 12.15 -17.21
N ASP A 807 27.41 12.60 -18.36
CA ASP A 807 26.10 13.24 -18.52
C ASP A 807 25.62 12.99 -19.96
N GLN A 808 25.10 11.80 -20.20
CA GLN A 808 24.77 11.34 -21.55
C GLN A 808 23.49 10.51 -21.53
N ARG A 809 22.90 10.29 -22.70
CA ARG A 809 21.81 9.33 -22.85
C ARG A 809 22.40 7.95 -23.15
N LEU A 810 22.27 7.01 -22.22
CA LEU A 810 22.93 5.71 -22.27
C LEU A 810 21.92 4.58 -22.01
N SER A 811 22.22 3.38 -22.52
CA SER A 811 21.57 2.11 -22.20
C SER A 811 22.61 1.00 -22.13
N GLY A 812 22.37 -0.04 -21.33
CA GLY A 812 23.27 -1.16 -21.11
C GLY A 812 24.44 -0.82 -20.19
N LYS A 813 25.50 -1.65 -20.26
CA LYS A 813 26.68 -1.51 -19.41
C LYS A 813 27.68 -0.52 -19.98
N HIS A 814 28.19 0.35 -19.12
CA HIS A 814 29.16 1.40 -19.43
C HIS A 814 30.26 1.45 -18.37
N SER A 815 31.36 2.13 -18.70
CA SER A 815 32.40 2.43 -17.72
C SER A 815 32.97 3.83 -17.93
N VAL A 816 33.34 4.48 -16.84
CA VAL A 816 34.04 5.77 -16.85
C VAL A 816 35.21 5.71 -15.86
N SER A 817 36.32 6.34 -16.20
CA SER A 817 37.51 6.35 -15.32
C SER A 817 37.56 7.63 -14.50
N TRP A 818 37.95 7.51 -13.23
CA TRP A 818 38.31 8.65 -12.40
C TRP A 818 39.77 8.52 -11.95
N ASN A 819 40.54 9.59 -12.14
CA ASN A 819 41.98 9.65 -11.87
C ASN A 819 42.32 10.41 -10.58
N GLY A 820 41.37 10.53 -9.65
CA GLY A 820 41.59 11.23 -8.37
C GLY A 820 41.77 12.74 -8.52
N LYS A 821 41.25 13.34 -9.60
CA LYS A 821 41.26 14.80 -9.83
C LYS A 821 39.88 15.42 -9.76
N ASP A 822 39.80 16.66 -9.30
CA ASP A 822 38.57 17.44 -9.22
C ASP A 822 38.20 18.13 -10.57
N MET A 823 37.17 18.96 -10.55
CA MET A 823 36.73 19.75 -11.72
C MET A 823 37.77 20.76 -12.22
N ARG A 824 38.70 21.22 -11.36
CA ARG A 824 39.80 22.14 -11.70
C ARG A 824 41.08 21.39 -12.09
N ASN A 825 40.99 20.08 -12.27
CA ASN A 825 42.11 19.20 -12.59
C ASN A 825 43.19 19.18 -11.49
N THR A 826 42.79 19.53 -10.26
CA THR A 826 43.63 19.48 -9.06
C THR A 826 43.47 18.13 -8.38
N ASP A 827 44.51 17.67 -7.72
CA ASP A 827 44.55 16.40 -7.02
C ASP A 827 43.60 16.40 -5.80
N ALA A 828 42.67 15.45 -5.79
CA ALA A 828 41.81 15.17 -4.64
C ALA A 828 42.62 14.50 -3.51
N ALA A 829 42.30 14.81 -2.27
CA ALA A 829 43.00 14.28 -1.09
C ALA A 829 42.78 12.76 -0.92
N SER A 830 43.70 12.06 -0.24
CA SER A 830 43.42 10.69 0.22
C SER A 830 42.19 10.70 1.13
N GLY A 831 41.25 9.78 0.91
CA GLY A 831 39.99 9.80 1.64
C GLY A 831 38.87 8.97 1.02
N ILE A 832 37.69 9.07 1.63
CA ILE A 832 36.48 8.41 1.17
C ILE A 832 35.73 9.36 0.24
N TYR A 833 35.30 8.82 -0.90
CA TYR A 833 34.48 9.50 -1.90
C TYR A 833 33.23 8.67 -2.19
N ILE A 834 32.15 9.34 -2.61
CA ILE A 834 30.90 8.70 -3.02
C ILE A 834 30.72 8.90 -4.52
N THR A 835 30.63 7.83 -5.30
CA THR A 835 30.07 7.89 -6.64
C THR A 835 28.55 7.86 -6.57
N ARG A 836 27.91 8.69 -7.37
CA ARG A 836 26.46 8.76 -7.53
C ARG A 836 26.13 8.67 -9.01
N MET A 837 25.30 7.69 -9.37
CA MET A 837 24.67 7.57 -10.67
C MET A 837 23.20 7.96 -10.55
N SER A 838 22.73 8.85 -11.41
CA SER A 838 21.31 9.15 -11.60
C SER A 838 20.87 8.62 -12.97
N VAL A 839 19.81 7.81 -13.00
CA VAL A 839 19.25 7.22 -14.22
C VAL A 839 17.72 7.22 -14.10
N GLY A 840 17.06 7.96 -14.99
CA GLY A 840 15.62 8.25 -14.85
C GLY A 840 15.33 8.89 -13.48
N ASN A 841 14.42 8.29 -12.72
CA ASN A 841 14.06 8.71 -11.35
C ASN A 841 14.85 7.97 -10.25
N ARG A 842 15.87 7.18 -10.61
CA ARG A 842 16.65 6.39 -9.66
C ARG A 842 18.03 6.98 -9.41
N VAL A 843 18.51 6.75 -8.19
CA VAL A 843 19.86 7.13 -7.75
C VAL A 843 20.54 5.89 -7.17
N VAL A 844 21.72 5.56 -7.68
CA VAL A 844 22.58 4.49 -7.16
C VAL A 844 23.87 5.12 -6.67
N VAL A 845 24.31 4.77 -5.46
CA VAL A 845 25.56 5.29 -4.88
C VAL A 845 26.53 4.17 -4.56
N ASN A 846 27.83 4.44 -4.65
CA ASN A 846 28.88 3.50 -4.23
C ASN A 846 30.03 4.25 -3.55
N ARG A 847 30.60 3.63 -2.52
CA ARG A 847 31.69 4.21 -1.73
C ARG A 847 33.04 3.81 -2.33
N MET A 848 33.93 4.79 -2.49
CA MET A 848 35.29 4.60 -3.00
C MET A 848 36.33 5.11 -1.99
N VAL A 849 37.50 4.49 -1.96
CA VAL A 849 38.63 4.89 -1.10
C VAL A 849 39.82 5.23 -1.99
N LEU A 850 40.17 6.52 -2.04
CA LEU A 850 41.39 7.00 -2.71
C LEU A 850 42.55 6.96 -1.72
N VAL A 851 43.60 6.25 -2.09
CA VAL A 851 44.89 6.23 -1.37
C VAL A 851 45.91 6.87 -2.30
N ARG A 852 46.56 7.95 -1.87
CA ARG A 852 47.74 8.48 -2.53
C ARG A 852 49.00 8.19 -1.73
#